data_AF-A0A182SX35-F1
#
_entry.id   AF-A0A182SX35-F1
#
_cell.length_a   1.000
_cell.length_b   1.000
_cell.length_c   1.000
_cell.angle_alpha   90.00
_cell.angle_beta   90.00
_cell.angle_gamma   90.00
#
_symmetry.space_group_name_H-M   'P 1'
#
loop_
_entity.id
_entity.type
_entity.pdbx_description
1 polymer ?
#
loop_
_entity_poly.entity_id
_entity_poly.type
_entity_poly.pdbx_seq_one_letter_code
_entity_poly.pdbx_strand_id
1 'polypeptide(L)'
;VRGVGSKYHRTGGYLNVEQRIDNTVLNGILKRAATELGNNWIEDFNRDRHIGYGSSQHTIIGPTRCSPAKAFLTPIQHRTNLHVIKHALVDRVLIDERNVATGVRFVIEGSQRVQQVIARREVIVAAGAINTPQLLMLSGIGPADELKQHDIPLKVDLNVGGNLQDHVAVPLFFKFYNVPDPNVDEQFAQMNELYAITVQNRSQAIVRTGYLDTVAFLNTKNATDTYPDVQVFNFGFPKGGRYSEQLARNFELTETISASLQEVDRITPAVYVHITALNPKSRGRIRLASTNPRDHPIIEANYFENTDDLEVMVQGIRLQQRLLQTDAFRSAGATLHRINIPGCREHVYDTNDYWECYVRHLTITTYHPVGTAKMGPATDRDAVVDSRLRIPETFFTIQKTDADWENYAEPTPHASKGSKDGAFWPRGRTLGGCGAINAMLYVRGNSRDYDGWAELGNSNWGWNDVLPYFKKSEDNHDPDLLRQDGGKYHASGGYLKVGNFPVNHPLAEIMLQAFKDAGFESTSDINGARQVGFGRAQGTIVNGTRCSPAKAFLVPVKDRPNLHVIKHAVVVTVERDPSTERFKYVNFLIDNKVLKVAHARKDIILAAGAINTPHILQRSGIGPSALLNKVNIPLVADLPVGENLQDHLFVPVLFKMHKSTAANYNIQQELAKNLFQYIISRSGPMAGHGVTSVIGFINTLDASSPFADIEYHFFQFEKGSGKSVLFCDKVGFNQEISQSMLEAATEADVVMAIVVLLNPKSKGRVTLATEDFNEFNPPRIESGYLEAKEDVDAVLRGIRYINKIVDTPTFREHEGELHQMKLSECDKLTFDSDAYWECYSRHMTLTLYHPVGTAKMGPDSDKDAVVDDRLRVKGVDGLRVVDGSIMPNIVSGNTNAPIMMIGEKASDMIKEDWGVGPKHTEL
;
A
#
# COMPACT_ATOMS: atom_id res chain seq x y z
N VAL A 1 7.84 21.50 23.60
CA VAL A 1 6.45 21.28 23.14
C VAL A 1 5.55 21.07 24.35
N ARG A 2 4.45 21.82 24.50
CA ARG A 2 3.47 21.70 25.62
C ARG A 2 2.05 21.93 25.08
N GLY A 3 1.02 21.49 25.81
CA GLY A 3 -0.39 21.70 25.45
C GLY A 3 -0.83 21.02 24.15
N VAL A 4 -1.78 21.61 23.42
CA VAL A 4 -2.37 21.07 22.17
C VAL A 4 -1.31 20.81 21.08
N GLY A 5 -0.21 21.57 21.07
CA GLY A 5 0.89 21.37 20.13
C GLY A 5 1.61 20.02 20.27
N SER A 6 1.50 19.33 21.40
CA SER A 6 2.07 17.97 21.58
C SER A 6 1.42 16.90 20.69
N LYS A 7 0.20 17.16 20.19
CA LYS A 7 -0.48 16.32 19.20
C LYS A 7 0.15 16.42 17.81
N TYR A 8 0.87 17.50 17.50
CA TYR A 8 1.39 17.77 16.16
C TYR A 8 2.92 17.78 16.11
N HIS A 9 3.59 18.03 17.25
CA HIS A 9 5.04 18.22 17.32
C HIS A 9 5.71 17.26 18.32
N ARG A 10 6.94 16.81 18.00
CA ARG A 10 7.80 16.03 18.92
C ARG A 10 9.20 16.66 19.02
N THR A 11 9.89 16.39 20.12
CA THR A 11 11.29 16.80 20.36
C THR A 11 12.24 15.62 20.17
N GLY A 12 13.51 15.89 19.84
CA GLY A 12 14.56 14.87 19.71
C GLY A 12 14.70 14.24 18.32
N GLY A 13 13.94 14.73 17.33
CA GLY A 13 14.12 14.36 15.93
C GLY A 13 15.36 15.00 15.31
N TYR A 14 15.86 14.42 14.22
CA TYR A 14 17.05 14.87 13.50
C TYR A 14 16.87 16.18 12.74
N LEU A 15 15.63 16.52 12.35
CA LEU A 15 15.30 17.78 11.68
C LEU A 15 14.78 18.78 12.72
N ASN A 16 15.55 19.84 12.96
CA ASN A 16 15.17 20.90 13.87
C ASN A 16 14.24 21.89 13.17
N VAL A 17 13.15 22.25 13.86
CA VAL A 17 12.17 23.24 13.45
C VAL A 17 11.98 24.21 14.61
N GLU A 18 12.14 25.51 14.32
CA GLU A 18 11.99 26.56 15.32
C GLU A 18 11.10 27.68 14.76
N GLN A 19 10.34 28.34 15.65
CA GLN A 19 9.58 29.53 15.29
C GLN A 19 10.50 30.74 15.35
N ARG A 20 10.47 31.57 14.31
CA ARG A 20 11.15 32.85 14.35
C ARG A 20 10.22 33.90 14.94
N ILE A 21 10.71 34.69 15.88
CA ILE A 21 9.99 35.84 16.45
C ILE A 21 10.59 37.10 15.81
N ASP A 22 10.02 37.55 14.69
CA ASP A 22 10.36 38.85 14.09
C ASP A 22 9.30 39.89 14.51
N ASN A 23 9.66 40.78 15.43
CA ASN A 23 8.77 41.82 15.98
C ASN A 23 8.89 43.15 15.21
N THR A 24 8.77 43.12 13.87
CA THR A 24 8.85 44.34 13.05
C THR A 24 7.58 45.18 13.19
N VAL A 25 7.70 46.51 12.99
CA VAL A 25 6.55 47.43 12.99
C VAL A 25 5.55 47.05 11.90
N LEU A 26 6.03 46.61 10.73
CA LEU A 26 5.21 46.15 9.60
C LEU A 26 4.42 44.88 9.94
N ASN A 27 5.04 43.91 10.62
CA ASN A 27 4.35 42.71 11.12
C ASN A 27 3.21 43.08 12.08
N GLY A 28 3.44 44.05 12.98
CA GLY A 28 2.42 44.57 13.88
C GLY A 28 1.24 45.22 13.14
N ILE A 29 1.49 45.95 12.06
CA ILE A 29 0.45 46.55 11.21
C ILE A 29 -0.35 45.47 10.48
N LEU A 30 0.33 44.48 9.88
CA LEU A 30 -0.30 43.35 9.20
C LEU A 30 -1.19 42.53 10.13
N LYS A 31 -0.70 42.22 11.35
CA LYS A 31 -1.49 41.49 12.37
C LYS A 31 -2.77 42.23 12.74
N ARG A 32 -2.69 43.55 12.97
CA ARG A 32 -3.88 44.37 13.28
C ARG A 32 -4.86 44.40 12.11
N ALA A 33 -4.37 44.66 10.90
CA ALA A 33 -5.20 44.70 9.70
C ALA A 33 -5.91 43.36 9.43
N ALA A 34 -5.20 42.24 9.56
CA ALA A 34 -5.79 40.91 9.43
C ALA A 34 -6.91 40.66 10.45
N THR A 35 -6.70 41.10 11.71
CA THR A 35 -7.67 41.01 12.80
C THR A 35 -8.90 41.89 12.54
N GLU A 36 -8.71 43.12 12.06
CA GLU A 36 -9.80 44.05 11.70
C GLU A 36 -10.69 43.48 10.58
N LEU A 37 -10.11 42.70 9.65
CA LEU A 37 -10.86 41.99 8.63
C LEU A 37 -11.55 40.69 9.13
N GLY A 38 -11.43 40.37 10.42
CA GLY A 38 -12.03 39.19 11.05
C GLY A 38 -11.25 37.89 10.81
N ASN A 39 -9.99 37.95 10.38
CA ASN A 39 -9.18 36.74 10.19
C ASN A 39 -8.59 36.25 11.51
N ASN A 40 -8.49 34.93 11.65
CA ASN A 40 -7.84 34.31 12.79
C ASN A 40 -6.32 34.50 12.73
N TRP A 41 -5.71 34.73 13.90
CA TRP A 41 -4.26 34.62 14.06
C TRP A 41 -3.87 33.18 14.45
N ILE A 42 -3.02 32.56 13.64
CA ILE A 42 -2.63 31.16 13.73
C ILE A 42 -1.20 31.10 14.28
N GLU A 43 -1.06 30.52 15.48
CA GLU A 43 0.25 30.34 16.12
C GLU A 43 1.02 29.14 15.55
N ASP A 44 0.33 28.21 14.89
CA ASP A 44 0.90 26.98 14.37
C ASP A 44 0.18 26.54 13.10
N PHE A 45 0.84 26.71 11.95
CA PHE A 45 0.32 26.28 10.65
C PHE A 45 0.46 24.76 10.40
N ASN A 46 1.22 24.04 11.23
CA ASN A 46 1.45 22.61 11.11
C ASN A 46 0.45 21.77 11.92
N ARG A 47 -0.75 22.31 12.16
CA ARG A 47 -1.89 21.62 12.78
C ARG A 47 -2.97 21.29 11.73
N ASP A 48 -4.03 20.62 12.16
CA ASP A 48 -5.16 20.18 11.32
C ASP A 48 -6.02 21.30 10.70
N ARG A 49 -5.84 22.56 11.11
CA ARG A 49 -6.50 23.74 10.53
C ARG A 49 -5.56 24.94 10.46
N HIS A 50 -5.39 25.51 9.26
CA HIS A 50 -4.45 26.61 9.03
C HIS A 50 -5.03 27.85 8.35
N ILE A 51 -6.35 27.96 8.12
CA ILE A 51 -6.97 29.16 7.53
C ILE A 51 -6.85 30.36 8.48
N GLY A 52 -6.21 31.43 8.02
CA GLY A 52 -5.90 32.63 8.81
C GLY A 52 -4.49 33.17 8.54
N TYR A 53 -4.09 34.20 9.28
CA TYR A 53 -2.76 34.82 9.24
C TYR A 53 -1.92 34.35 10.42
N GLY A 54 -0.59 34.31 10.30
CA GLY A 54 0.24 33.80 11.40
C GLY A 54 1.73 33.81 11.11
N SER A 55 2.50 33.37 12.10
CA SER A 55 3.96 33.24 11.98
C SER A 55 4.33 31.84 11.46
N SER A 56 5.34 31.78 10.58
CA SER A 56 5.85 30.51 10.05
C SER A 56 6.96 29.91 10.92
N GLN A 57 6.99 28.59 10.98
CA GLN A 57 8.10 27.83 11.54
C GLN A 57 9.11 27.49 10.45
N HIS A 58 10.38 27.41 10.81
CA HIS A 58 11.49 27.26 9.88
C HIS A 58 12.41 26.10 10.28
N THR A 59 13.03 25.43 9.30
CA THR A 59 14.02 24.37 9.55
C THR A 59 15.38 24.98 9.91
N ILE A 60 15.54 25.37 11.17
CA ILE A 60 16.72 26.09 11.70
C ILE A 60 17.14 25.54 13.07
N ILE A 61 18.37 25.84 13.47
CA ILE A 61 18.91 25.66 14.83
C ILE A 61 19.46 27.02 15.26
N GLY A 62 18.71 27.75 16.09
CA GLY A 62 18.97 29.17 16.32
C GLY A 62 19.08 29.94 14.98
N PRO A 63 20.15 30.69 14.71
CA PRO A 63 20.29 31.47 13.46
C PRO A 63 20.77 30.67 12.25
N THR A 64 20.92 29.34 12.37
CA THR A 64 21.58 28.50 11.35
C THR A 64 20.62 27.56 10.62
N ARG A 65 20.87 27.32 9.33
CA ARG A 65 20.04 26.42 8.51
C ARG A 65 20.18 24.96 8.96
N CYS A 66 19.07 24.27 9.20
CA CYS A 66 19.05 22.81 9.31
C CYS A 66 18.64 22.17 7.97
N SER A 67 19.62 21.89 7.10
CA SER A 67 19.38 21.21 5.82
C SER A 67 19.13 19.71 6.01
N PRO A 68 18.52 18.99 5.04
CA PRO A 68 18.41 17.53 5.10
C PRO A 68 19.75 16.82 5.29
N ALA A 69 20.83 17.32 4.69
CA ALA A 69 22.17 16.76 4.91
C ALA A 69 22.69 17.01 6.34
N LYS A 70 22.41 18.19 6.91
CA LYS A 70 22.74 18.50 8.30
C LYS A 70 21.96 17.62 9.27
N ALA A 71 20.67 17.46 9.01
CA ALA A 71 19.74 16.66 9.81
C ALA A 71 20.07 15.17 9.73
N PHE A 72 20.15 14.60 8.52
CA PHE A 72 20.12 13.14 8.33
C PHE A 72 21.46 12.51 7.94
N LEU A 73 22.36 13.22 7.27
CA LEU A 73 23.66 12.66 6.85
C LEU A 73 24.77 12.92 7.86
N THR A 74 24.84 14.15 8.40
CA THR A 74 25.90 14.55 9.34
C THR A 74 25.96 13.65 10.59
N PRO A 75 24.83 13.25 11.22
CA PRO A 75 24.89 12.38 12.40
C PRO A 75 25.42 10.98 12.12
N ILE A 76 25.35 10.51 10.87
CA ILE A 76 25.72 9.13 10.49
C ILE A 76 26.94 9.06 9.57
N GLN A 77 27.60 10.18 9.30
CA GLN A 77 28.73 10.26 8.37
C GLN A 77 29.93 9.37 8.75
N HIS A 78 30.01 8.97 10.02
CA HIS A 78 31.07 8.11 10.56
C HIS A 78 30.78 6.61 10.38
N ARG A 79 29.62 6.23 9.85
CA ARG A 79 29.28 4.83 9.60
C ARG A 79 30.19 4.24 8.53
N THR A 80 30.85 3.13 8.83
CA THR A 80 31.75 2.44 7.91
C THR A 80 31.05 1.85 6.68
N ASN A 81 29.73 1.64 6.77
CA ASN A 81 28.90 1.13 5.68
C ASN A 81 28.22 2.23 4.85
N LEU A 82 28.56 3.50 5.05
CA LEU A 82 28.06 4.64 4.28
C LEU A 82 29.20 5.28 3.50
N HIS A 83 29.05 5.35 2.18
CA HIS A 83 30.01 6.02 1.30
C HIS A 83 29.31 7.17 0.58
N VAL A 84 29.86 8.38 0.69
CA VAL A 84 29.34 9.58 0.04
C VAL A 84 30.37 10.10 -0.96
N ILE A 85 30.01 10.10 -2.24
CA ILE A 85 30.82 10.68 -3.31
C ILE A 85 30.19 12.02 -3.67
N LYS A 86 30.92 13.11 -3.41
CA LYS A 86 30.49 14.47 -3.75
C LYS A 86 30.98 14.83 -5.16
N HIS A 87 30.40 15.89 -5.73
CA HIS A 87 30.76 16.38 -7.06
C HIS A 87 30.63 15.29 -8.14
N ALA A 88 29.70 14.34 -7.94
CA ALA A 88 29.49 13.22 -8.85
C ALA A 88 28.14 13.39 -9.54
N LEU A 89 28.17 13.72 -10.84
CA LEU A 89 26.97 13.79 -11.66
C LEU A 89 26.64 12.39 -12.18
N VAL A 90 25.56 11.81 -11.68
CA VAL A 90 24.99 10.58 -12.23
C VAL A 90 24.30 10.93 -13.54
N ASP A 91 24.71 10.27 -14.62
CA ASP A 91 24.16 10.55 -15.96
C ASP A 91 23.27 9.42 -16.51
N ARG A 92 23.38 8.22 -15.94
CA ARG A 92 22.61 7.05 -16.36
C ARG A 92 22.46 6.03 -15.25
N VAL A 93 21.26 5.47 -15.11
CA VAL A 93 21.00 4.23 -14.39
C VAL A 93 21.36 3.07 -15.32
N LEU A 94 22.17 2.14 -14.83
CA LEU A 94 22.54 0.95 -15.56
C LEU A 94 21.38 -0.06 -15.47
N ILE A 95 20.80 -0.40 -16.61
CA ILE A 95 19.64 -1.30 -16.70
C ILE A 95 20.03 -2.49 -17.57
N ASP A 96 19.88 -3.70 -17.02
CA ASP A 96 20.16 -4.93 -17.77
C ASP A 96 19.06 -5.23 -18.81
N GLU A 97 19.25 -6.28 -19.61
CA GLU A 97 18.29 -6.70 -20.65
C GLU A 97 16.92 -7.10 -20.07
N ARG A 98 16.85 -7.37 -18.77
CA ARG A 98 15.66 -7.80 -18.05
C ARG A 98 14.93 -6.64 -17.39
N ASN A 99 15.30 -5.40 -17.72
CA ASN A 99 14.83 -4.17 -17.10
C ASN A 99 15.08 -4.11 -15.58
N VAL A 100 16.21 -4.66 -15.12
CA VAL A 100 16.66 -4.53 -13.72
C VAL A 100 17.70 -3.42 -13.61
N ALA A 101 17.49 -2.46 -12.71
CA ALA A 101 18.50 -1.47 -12.35
C ALA A 101 19.64 -2.15 -11.57
N THR A 102 20.83 -2.16 -12.14
CA THR A 102 22.01 -2.87 -11.62
C THR A 102 23.07 -1.93 -11.06
N GLY A 103 22.97 -0.63 -11.30
CA GLY A 103 23.95 0.34 -10.84
C GLY A 103 23.72 1.72 -11.43
N VAL A 104 24.73 2.58 -11.28
CA VAL A 104 24.74 3.92 -11.86
C VAL A 104 26.07 4.21 -12.53
N ARG A 105 26.01 5.00 -13.59
CA ARG A 105 27.16 5.63 -14.24
C ARG A 105 27.20 7.09 -13.81
N PHE A 106 28.39 7.58 -13.47
CA PHE A 106 28.58 8.95 -13.03
C PHE A 106 29.94 9.50 -13.44
N VAL A 107 30.04 10.84 -13.44
CA VAL A 107 31.28 11.57 -13.72
C VAL A 107 31.59 12.47 -12.52
N ILE A 108 32.82 12.42 -12.02
CA ILE A 108 33.27 13.35 -10.98
C ILE A 108 33.64 14.68 -11.64
N GLU A 109 33.18 15.79 -11.09
CA GLU A 109 33.49 17.15 -11.53
C GLU A 109 35.01 17.36 -11.60
N GLY A 110 35.48 17.98 -12.69
CA GLY A 110 36.91 18.13 -12.96
C GLY A 110 37.62 16.86 -13.46
N SER A 111 36.95 15.69 -13.46
CA SER A 111 37.45 14.46 -14.06
C SER A 111 36.83 14.21 -15.43
N GLN A 112 37.64 13.80 -16.40
CA GLN A 112 37.14 13.26 -17.68
C GLN A 112 36.80 11.76 -17.59
N ARG A 113 37.02 11.11 -16.44
CA ARG A 113 36.78 9.67 -16.28
C ARG A 113 35.35 9.39 -15.87
N VAL A 114 34.66 8.63 -16.72
CA VAL A 114 33.37 8.01 -16.42
C VAL A 114 33.59 6.84 -15.46
N GLN A 115 32.81 6.79 -14.39
CA GLN A 115 32.84 5.73 -13.39
C GLN A 115 31.50 5.02 -13.33
N GLN A 116 31.52 3.80 -12.81
CA GLN A 116 30.32 2.99 -12.58
C GLN A 116 30.39 2.37 -11.19
N VAL A 117 29.24 2.32 -10.53
CA VAL A 117 29.05 1.56 -9.30
C VAL A 117 27.89 0.61 -9.51
N ILE A 118 28.10 -0.67 -9.18
CA ILE A 118 27.11 -1.73 -9.28
C ILE A 118 26.46 -1.94 -7.91
N ALA A 119 25.15 -1.98 -7.89
CA ALA A 119 24.35 -2.28 -6.71
C ALA A 119 24.10 -3.78 -6.59
N ARG A 120 24.33 -4.35 -5.39
CA ARG A 120 24.02 -5.77 -5.11
C ARG A 120 22.54 -6.02 -4.83
N ARG A 121 21.78 -4.97 -4.49
CA ARG A 121 20.38 -5.09 -4.06
C ARG A 121 19.46 -4.18 -4.86
N GLU A 122 19.69 -2.88 -4.78
CA GLU A 122 18.76 -1.89 -5.33
C GLU A 122 19.48 -0.58 -5.64
N VAL A 123 18.99 0.12 -6.67
CA VAL A 123 19.35 1.51 -6.98
C VAL A 123 18.18 2.39 -6.58
N ILE A 124 18.45 3.37 -5.71
CA ILE A 124 17.44 4.35 -5.26
C ILE A 124 17.76 5.69 -5.93
N VAL A 125 16.78 6.26 -6.63
CA VAL A 125 16.90 7.58 -7.28
C VAL A 125 16.18 8.63 -6.44
N ALA A 126 16.89 9.69 -6.08
CA ALA A 126 16.37 10.83 -5.30
C ALA A 126 16.92 12.16 -5.87
N ALA A 127 16.67 12.40 -7.16
CA ALA A 127 17.23 13.55 -7.89
C ALA A 127 16.27 14.76 -7.97
N GLY A 128 15.20 14.78 -7.17
CA GLY A 128 14.19 15.84 -7.18
C GLY A 128 13.29 15.82 -8.43
N ALA A 129 12.30 16.71 -8.48
CA ALA A 129 11.28 16.71 -9.53
C ALA A 129 11.79 17.11 -10.92
N ILE A 130 12.92 17.83 -11.01
CA ILE A 130 13.46 18.26 -12.30
C ILE A 130 14.46 17.25 -12.86
N ASN A 131 15.44 16.81 -12.07
CA ASN A 131 16.51 15.93 -12.58
C ASN A 131 16.15 14.44 -12.56
N THR A 132 15.19 14.00 -11.75
CA THR A 132 14.70 12.60 -11.81
C THR A 132 14.16 12.24 -13.20
N PRO A 133 13.22 12.98 -13.80
CA PRO A 133 12.72 12.63 -15.13
C PRO A 133 13.82 12.70 -16.20
N GLN A 134 14.72 13.69 -16.12
CA GLN A 134 15.88 13.75 -17.02
C GLN A 134 16.76 12.49 -16.92
N LEU A 135 17.13 12.08 -15.71
CA LEU A 135 17.96 10.90 -15.48
C LEU A 135 17.29 9.61 -15.97
N LEU A 136 15.99 9.45 -15.69
CA LEU A 136 15.22 8.30 -16.16
C LEU A 136 15.18 8.24 -17.69
N MET A 137 14.88 9.38 -18.35
CA MET A 137 14.84 9.46 -19.81
C MET A 137 16.20 9.17 -20.44
N LEU A 138 17.29 9.75 -19.90
CA LEU A 138 18.68 9.44 -20.34
C LEU A 138 19.09 7.96 -20.12
N SER A 139 18.34 7.24 -19.28
CA SER A 139 18.50 5.81 -19.01
C SER A 139 17.57 4.93 -19.84
N GLY A 140 16.76 5.51 -20.72
CA GLY A 140 15.80 4.80 -21.58
C GLY A 140 14.43 4.57 -20.94
N ILE A 141 14.11 5.22 -19.82
CA ILE A 141 12.79 5.14 -19.16
C ILE A 141 12.07 6.47 -19.34
N GLY A 142 11.01 6.50 -20.15
CA GLY A 142 10.22 7.71 -20.39
C GLY A 142 9.42 7.63 -21.69
N PRO A 143 8.78 8.74 -22.13
CA PRO A 143 7.90 8.71 -23.29
C PRO A 143 8.64 8.25 -24.55
N ALA A 144 8.12 7.25 -25.24
CA ALA A 144 8.80 6.64 -26.38
C ALA A 144 9.17 7.66 -27.48
N ASP A 145 8.29 8.62 -27.78
CA ASP A 145 8.53 9.64 -28.80
C ASP A 145 9.65 10.61 -28.42
N GLU A 146 9.73 10.98 -27.13
CA GLU A 146 10.80 11.83 -26.60
C GLU A 146 12.15 11.13 -26.70
N LEU A 147 12.21 9.85 -26.30
CA LEU A 147 13.46 9.07 -26.36
C LEU A 147 13.91 8.86 -27.81
N LYS A 148 12.96 8.62 -28.72
CA LYS A 148 13.23 8.49 -30.15
C LYS A 148 13.79 9.78 -30.74
N GLN A 149 13.28 10.95 -30.34
CA GLN A 149 13.76 12.25 -30.83
C GLN A 149 15.25 12.49 -30.50
N HIS A 150 15.76 11.87 -29.44
CA HIS A 150 17.14 12.01 -28.99
C HIS A 150 18.01 10.77 -29.26
N ASP A 151 17.54 9.82 -30.09
CA ASP A 151 18.23 8.55 -30.38
C ASP A 151 18.60 7.74 -29.11
N ILE A 152 17.77 7.82 -28.07
CA ILE A 152 17.94 7.06 -26.82
C ILE A 152 17.18 5.73 -26.96
N PRO A 153 17.85 4.57 -26.72
CA PRO A 153 17.17 3.28 -26.74
C PRO A 153 16.07 3.20 -25.68
N LEU A 154 14.84 2.94 -26.13
CA LEU A 154 13.69 2.71 -25.27
C LEU A 154 13.90 1.43 -24.45
N LYS A 155 13.83 1.55 -23.12
CA LYS A 155 13.77 0.44 -22.16
C LYS A 155 12.35 0.23 -21.63
N VAL A 156 11.70 1.32 -21.24
CA VAL A 156 10.32 1.31 -20.73
C VAL A 156 9.63 2.60 -21.14
N ASP A 157 8.46 2.47 -21.77
CA ASP A 157 7.60 3.58 -22.15
C ASP A 157 6.68 3.97 -20.97
N LEU A 158 6.92 5.14 -20.38
CA LEU A 158 6.18 5.66 -19.22
C LEU A 158 6.04 7.18 -19.33
N ASN A 159 5.00 7.77 -18.72
CA ASN A 159 4.76 9.22 -18.70
C ASN A 159 5.72 10.00 -17.76
N VAL A 160 7.02 9.71 -17.86
CA VAL A 160 8.08 10.40 -17.13
C VAL A 160 8.13 11.85 -17.60
N GLY A 161 8.05 12.78 -16.65
CA GLY A 161 8.10 14.21 -16.89
C GLY A 161 6.73 14.86 -17.15
N GLY A 162 5.68 14.11 -17.51
CA GLY A 162 4.42 14.67 -18.04
C GLY A 162 3.36 15.14 -17.03
N ASN A 163 3.70 15.22 -15.75
CA ASN A 163 2.79 15.68 -14.69
C ASN A 163 3.48 16.70 -13.77
N LEU A 164 4.25 17.64 -14.37
CA LEU A 164 4.87 18.72 -13.62
C LEU A 164 3.76 19.60 -13.02
N GLN A 165 3.83 19.78 -11.71
CA GLN A 165 3.03 20.73 -10.96
C GLN A 165 3.98 21.64 -10.21
N ASP A 166 3.65 22.92 -10.14
CA ASP A 166 4.38 23.89 -9.35
C ASP A 166 3.41 24.91 -8.78
N HIS A 167 3.76 25.45 -7.62
CA HIS A 167 3.04 26.54 -7.01
C HIS A 167 3.41 27.84 -7.72
N VAL A 168 2.43 28.37 -8.46
CA VAL A 168 2.52 29.62 -9.20
C VAL A 168 2.16 30.79 -8.30
N ALA A 169 2.86 31.92 -8.46
CA ALA A 169 2.65 33.08 -7.62
C ALA A 169 2.69 34.42 -8.36
N VAL A 170 2.06 35.43 -7.76
CA VAL A 170 2.02 36.81 -8.25
C VAL A 170 2.40 37.79 -7.14
N PRO A 171 3.25 38.79 -7.44
CA PRO A 171 3.66 39.80 -6.47
C PRO A 171 2.63 40.93 -6.32
N LEU A 172 2.48 41.51 -5.13
CA LEU A 172 1.93 42.84 -4.89
C LEU A 172 2.83 43.61 -3.93
N PHE A 173 2.77 44.94 -3.94
CA PHE A 173 3.61 45.78 -3.08
C PHE A 173 2.79 46.87 -2.40
N PHE A 174 2.76 46.88 -1.08
CA PHE A 174 2.19 47.97 -0.29
C PHE A 174 3.31 48.90 0.19
N LYS A 175 3.19 50.20 -0.04
CA LYS A 175 4.09 51.24 0.48
C LYS A 175 3.47 51.90 1.69
N PHE A 176 4.26 52.26 2.70
CA PHE A 176 3.78 52.88 3.93
C PHE A 176 4.49 54.21 4.17
N TYR A 177 3.73 55.31 4.24
CA TYR A 177 4.29 56.66 4.37
C TYR A 177 4.36 57.17 5.82
N ASN A 178 3.56 56.62 6.73
CA ASN A 178 3.46 57.08 8.12
C ASN A 178 4.00 56.04 9.11
N VAL A 179 5.11 55.38 8.77
CA VAL A 179 5.81 54.42 9.62
C VAL A 179 7.15 55.02 10.04
N PRO A 180 7.48 55.08 11.35
CA PRO A 180 8.76 55.60 11.82
C PRO A 180 9.95 54.84 11.22
N ASP A 181 11.03 55.55 10.89
CA ASP A 181 12.30 54.92 10.48
C ASP A 181 12.84 54.08 11.66
N PRO A 182 13.29 52.83 11.46
CA PRO A 182 13.99 52.11 12.52
C PRO A 182 15.19 52.92 13.01
N ASN A 183 15.35 53.08 14.33
CA ASN A 183 16.44 53.85 14.93
C ASN A 183 17.80 53.31 14.47
N VAL A 184 18.80 54.19 14.34
CA VAL A 184 20.20 53.89 13.99
C VAL A 184 20.78 52.75 14.85
N ASP A 185 20.34 52.62 16.10
CA ASP A 185 20.72 51.56 17.04
C ASP A 185 20.31 50.15 16.58
N GLU A 186 19.18 50.01 15.86
CA GLU A 186 18.69 48.72 15.36
C GLU A 186 19.49 48.25 14.13
N GLN A 187 20.02 49.19 13.33
CA GLN A 187 20.96 48.90 12.25
C GLN A 187 22.35 48.54 12.78
N PHE A 188 22.81 49.21 13.85
CA PHE A 188 24.08 48.87 14.53
C PHE A 188 24.02 47.54 15.28
N ALA A 189 22.90 47.20 15.92
CA ALA A 189 22.69 45.91 16.56
C ALA A 189 22.79 44.75 15.55
N GLN A 190 22.18 44.91 14.37
CA GLN A 190 22.26 43.93 13.28
C GLN A 190 23.69 43.74 12.75
N MET A 191 24.47 44.81 12.70
CA MET A 191 25.86 44.76 12.25
C MET A 191 26.80 44.12 13.29
N ASN A 192 26.57 44.36 14.58
CA ASN A 192 27.31 43.74 15.68
C ASN A 192 27.01 42.24 15.81
N GLU A 193 25.77 41.79 15.62
CA GLU A 193 25.43 40.36 15.56
C GLU A 193 26.07 39.65 14.36
N LEU A 194 26.04 40.28 13.17
CA LEU A 194 26.75 39.77 12.01
C LEU A 194 28.26 39.63 12.31
N TYR A 195 28.87 40.64 12.93
CA TYR A 195 30.29 40.64 13.25
C TYR A 195 30.65 39.53 14.27
N ALA A 196 29.88 39.38 15.35
CA ALA A 196 30.11 38.36 16.37
C ALA A 196 30.02 36.92 15.81
N ILE A 197 29.09 36.66 14.88
CA ILE A 197 28.85 35.33 14.30
C ILE A 197 29.88 35.00 13.20
N THR A 198 30.25 35.97 12.36
CA THR A 198 31.22 35.79 11.27
C THR A 198 32.63 35.49 11.78
N VAL A 199 32.98 36.01 12.97
CA VAL A 199 34.28 35.77 13.61
C VAL A 199 34.33 34.43 14.34
N GLN A 200 33.21 33.92 14.88
CA GLN A 200 33.20 32.71 15.71
C GLN A 200 32.82 31.39 15.00
N ASN A 201 32.11 31.40 13.86
CA ASN A 201 31.63 30.16 13.23
C ASN A 201 31.65 30.20 11.69
N ARG A 202 32.85 30.02 11.10
CA ARG A 202 33.13 30.23 9.66
C ARG A 202 32.49 29.25 8.66
N SER A 203 31.67 28.28 9.09
CA SER A 203 31.22 27.17 8.22
C SER A 203 29.71 27.01 8.05
N GLN A 204 28.88 27.96 8.51
CA GLN A 204 27.42 27.86 8.38
C GLN A 204 26.81 29.14 7.81
N ALA A 205 25.92 28.99 6.82
CA ALA A 205 25.19 30.11 6.25
C ALA A 205 24.21 30.69 7.29
N ILE A 206 24.31 32.00 7.55
CA ILE A 206 23.32 32.74 8.34
C ILE A 206 21.99 32.68 7.59
N VAL A 207 20.93 32.24 8.25
CA VAL A 207 19.58 32.36 7.70
C VAL A 207 18.95 33.62 8.25
N ARG A 208 19.02 34.70 7.48
CA ARG A 208 17.92 35.67 7.49
C ARG A 208 16.96 35.19 6.40
N THR A 209 15.89 34.47 6.77
CA THR A 209 14.75 34.31 5.86
C THR A 209 14.23 35.73 5.63
N GLY A 210 14.54 36.32 4.47
CA GLY A 210 14.47 37.76 4.25
C GLY A 210 13.13 38.33 4.68
N TYR A 211 13.05 38.91 5.87
CA TYR A 211 11.90 39.60 6.45
C TYR A 211 10.53 38.96 6.21
N LEU A 212 10.43 37.61 6.14
CA LEU A 212 9.15 36.93 6.06
C LEU A 212 8.42 37.13 7.39
N ASP A 213 7.56 38.15 7.43
CA ASP A 213 6.92 38.64 8.65
C ASP A 213 5.69 37.79 9.00
N THR A 214 4.85 37.50 8.00
CA THR A 214 3.55 36.83 8.19
C THR A 214 3.20 35.97 6.99
N VAL A 215 2.68 34.77 7.23
CA VAL A 215 2.06 33.91 6.22
C VAL A 215 0.56 33.90 6.43
N ALA A 216 -0.23 33.73 5.37
CA ALA A 216 -1.66 33.48 5.46
C ALA A 216 -2.10 32.35 4.54
N PHE A 217 -3.13 31.61 4.97
CA PHE A 217 -3.84 30.63 4.14
C PHE A 217 -5.30 31.05 4.10
N LEU A 218 -5.85 31.22 2.91
CA LEU A 218 -7.13 31.89 2.71
C LEU A 218 -7.95 31.16 1.63
N ASN A 219 -9.27 31.33 1.68
CA ASN A 219 -10.19 30.83 0.67
C ASN A 219 -10.66 32.00 -0.20
N THR A 220 -10.53 31.87 -1.51
CA THR A 220 -10.95 32.90 -2.47
C THR A 220 -12.37 32.70 -2.97
N LYS A 221 -12.82 31.45 -3.14
CA LYS A 221 -14.15 31.13 -3.70
C LYS A 221 -15.19 30.79 -2.63
N ASN A 222 -14.86 29.86 -1.72
CA ASN A 222 -15.80 29.38 -0.71
C ASN A 222 -15.25 29.56 0.72
N ALA A 223 -15.80 30.55 1.43
CA ALA A 223 -15.38 30.87 2.81
C ALA A 223 -15.64 29.74 3.83
N THR A 224 -16.49 28.75 3.52
CA THR A 224 -16.77 27.60 4.40
C THR A 224 -15.89 26.39 4.11
N ASP A 225 -15.09 26.42 3.03
CA ASP A 225 -14.17 25.33 2.72
C ASP A 225 -13.13 25.17 3.85
N THR A 226 -12.86 23.93 4.21
CA THR A 226 -11.85 23.60 5.22
C THR A 226 -10.43 23.70 4.68
N TYR A 227 -10.25 23.71 3.35
CA TYR A 227 -8.95 23.75 2.69
C TYR A 227 -8.71 25.08 1.95
N PRO A 228 -7.57 25.75 2.19
CA PRO A 228 -7.23 26.98 1.48
C PRO A 228 -6.90 26.73 0.01
N ASP A 229 -7.29 27.67 -0.85
CA ASP A 229 -6.93 27.71 -2.27
C ASP A 229 -5.78 28.70 -2.56
N VAL A 230 -5.49 29.61 -1.63
CA VAL A 230 -4.39 30.58 -1.72
C VAL A 230 -3.55 30.60 -0.45
N GLN A 231 -2.23 30.66 -0.64
CA GLN A 231 -1.26 31.03 0.39
C GLN A 231 -0.69 32.43 0.09
N VAL A 232 -0.45 33.22 1.12
CA VAL A 232 0.13 34.55 1.00
C VAL A 232 1.36 34.65 1.91
N PHE A 233 2.50 35.05 1.34
CA PHE A 233 3.69 35.39 2.11
C PHE A 233 3.86 36.91 2.12
N ASN A 234 4.02 37.50 3.31
CA ASN A 234 4.25 38.93 3.48
C ASN A 234 5.68 39.17 3.93
N PHE A 235 6.43 39.90 3.12
CA PHE A 235 7.83 40.22 3.35
C PHE A 235 7.99 41.72 3.59
N GLY A 236 8.48 42.10 4.78
CA GLY A 236 8.70 43.51 5.14
C GLY A 236 10.01 44.06 4.58
N PHE A 237 9.93 45.06 3.71
CA PHE A 237 11.09 45.74 3.17
C PHE A 237 11.35 47.04 3.93
N PRO A 238 12.47 47.16 4.65
CA PRO A 238 12.84 48.41 5.28
C PRO A 238 13.16 49.46 4.22
N LYS A 239 12.90 50.72 4.56
CA LYS A 239 13.25 51.88 3.74
C LYS A 239 14.75 51.89 3.43
N GLY A 240 15.11 52.09 2.16
CA GLY A 240 16.48 52.11 1.68
C GLY A 240 17.14 50.72 1.55
N GLY A 241 16.42 49.63 1.83
CA GLY A 241 16.97 48.27 1.82
C GLY A 241 17.30 47.71 0.43
N ARG A 242 16.71 48.27 -0.64
CA ARG A 242 16.89 47.86 -2.05
C ARG A 242 16.58 46.38 -2.28
N TYR A 243 15.62 45.82 -1.55
CA TYR A 243 15.18 44.43 -1.69
C TYR A 243 14.34 44.22 -2.95
N SER A 244 13.51 45.21 -3.32
CA SER A 244 12.73 45.14 -4.55
C SER A 244 13.63 45.09 -5.80
N GLU A 245 14.77 45.79 -5.78
CA GLU A 245 15.79 45.72 -6.82
C GLU A 245 16.45 44.34 -6.90
N GLN A 246 16.73 43.72 -5.75
CA GLN A 246 17.24 42.34 -5.70
C GLN A 246 16.23 41.34 -6.25
N LEU A 247 14.95 41.47 -5.91
CA LEU A 247 13.89 40.64 -6.47
C LEU A 247 13.77 40.78 -7.98
N ALA A 248 13.78 42.02 -8.48
CA ALA A 248 13.70 42.28 -9.92
C ALA A 248 14.83 41.61 -10.70
N ARG A 249 16.05 41.60 -10.12
CA ARG A 249 17.19 40.85 -10.68
C ARG A 249 17.00 39.34 -10.58
N ASN A 250 16.59 38.82 -9.43
CA ASN A 250 16.46 37.37 -9.19
C ASN A 250 15.38 36.73 -10.07
N PHE A 251 14.33 37.47 -10.40
CA PHE A 251 13.26 37.01 -11.30
C PHE A 251 13.47 37.45 -12.76
N GLU A 252 14.62 38.05 -13.07
CA GLU A 252 15.00 38.48 -14.42
C GLU A 252 13.91 39.31 -15.14
N LEU A 253 13.28 40.23 -14.40
CA LEU A 253 12.16 41.02 -14.92
C LEU A 253 12.64 42.06 -15.95
N THR A 254 11.79 42.35 -16.94
CA THR A 254 12.08 43.36 -17.98
C THR A 254 12.47 44.71 -17.37
N GLU A 255 13.30 45.49 -18.07
CA GLU A 255 13.81 46.78 -17.58
C GLU A 255 12.70 47.73 -17.12
N THR A 256 11.58 47.79 -17.86
CA THR A 256 10.45 48.67 -17.52
C THR A 256 9.79 48.30 -16.18
N ILE A 257 9.58 47.00 -15.96
CA ILE A 257 9.01 46.47 -14.72
C ILE A 257 10.01 46.64 -13.58
N SER A 258 11.28 46.30 -13.83
CA SER A 258 12.38 46.45 -12.88
C SER A 258 12.54 47.89 -12.38
N ALA A 259 12.48 48.88 -13.28
CA ALA A 259 12.54 50.30 -12.91
C ALA A 259 11.37 50.70 -11.98
N SER A 260 10.16 50.19 -12.24
CA SER A 260 9.00 50.44 -11.37
C SER A 260 9.15 49.80 -10.00
N LEU A 261 9.80 48.63 -9.90
CA LEU A 261 10.03 47.96 -8.61
C LEU A 261 11.11 48.63 -7.77
N GLN A 262 12.14 49.20 -8.40
CA GLN A 262 13.22 49.91 -7.69
C GLN A 262 12.75 51.11 -6.85
N GLU A 263 11.55 51.64 -7.14
CA GLU A 263 10.96 52.77 -6.40
C GLU A 263 10.18 52.34 -5.14
N VAL A 264 9.95 51.05 -4.94
CA VAL A 264 9.04 50.52 -3.90
C VAL A 264 9.58 50.78 -2.49
N ASP A 265 10.79 50.32 -2.19
CA ASP A 265 11.39 50.41 -0.86
C ASP A 265 12.50 51.48 -0.76
N ARG A 266 12.74 52.24 -1.83
CA ARG A 266 13.81 53.27 -1.87
C ARG A 266 13.53 54.44 -0.91
N ILE A 267 12.27 54.87 -0.81
CA ILE A 267 11.88 56.09 -0.10
C ILE A 267 10.88 55.85 1.04
N THR A 268 10.29 54.65 1.09
CA THR A 268 9.32 54.21 2.12
C THR A 268 9.62 52.78 2.54
N PRO A 269 9.27 52.35 3.75
CA PRO A 269 9.11 50.93 4.01
C PRO A 269 7.97 50.36 3.15
N ALA A 270 8.07 49.08 2.81
CA ALA A 270 7.09 48.40 1.98
C ALA A 270 6.81 46.98 2.49
N VAL A 271 5.68 46.41 2.11
CA VAL A 271 5.39 44.97 2.24
C VAL A 271 5.28 44.39 0.85
N TYR A 272 6.16 43.46 0.53
CA TYR A 272 6.05 42.59 -0.63
C TYR A 272 5.12 41.43 -0.27
N VAL A 273 4.03 41.31 -1.00
CA VAL A 273 3.03 40.26 -0.84
C VAL A 273 3.18 39.28 -1.99
N HIS A 274 3.38 38.02 -1.67
CA HIS A 274 3.57 36.95 -2.62
C HIS A 274 2.36 36.02 -2.50
N ILE A 275 1.43 36.13 -3.45
CA ILE A 275 0.18 35.37 -3.47
C ILE A 275 0.45 34.11 -4.28
N THR A 276 0.13 32.94 -3.75
CA THR A 276 0.43 31.62 -4.32
C THR A 276 -0.84 30.78 -4.44
N ALA A 277 -1.08 30.18 -5.60
CA ALA A 277 -2.15 29.20 -5.77
C ALA A 277 -1.74 27.83 -5.20
N LEU A 278 -2.55 27.26 -4.30
CA LEU A 278 -2.21 26.02 -3.58
C LEU A 278 -2.62 24.75 -4.31
N ASN A 279 -3.67 24.82 -5.13
CA ASN A 279 -4.22 23.68 -5.87
C ASN A 279 -4.25 23.95 -7.38
N PRO A 280 -3.08 24.21 -8.01
CA PRO A 280 -3.03 24.52 -9.44
C PRO A 280 -3.58 23.33 -10.25
N LYS A 281 -4.50 23.62 -11.17
CA LYS A 281 -5.09 22.64 -12.09
C LYS A 281 -4.26 22.46 -13.35
N SER A 282 -3.50 23.48 -13.75
CA SER A 282 -2.59 23.43 -14.89
C SER A 282 -1.52 22.34 -14.70
N ARG A 283 -1.10 21.68 -15.78
CA ARG A 283 -0.11 20.60 -15.77
C ARG A 283 0.97 20.86 -16.81
N GLY A 284 2.20 20.94 -16.34
CA GLY A 284 3.38 21.10 -17.19
C GLY A 284 4.06 19.79 -17.54
N ARG A 285 5.19 19.90 -18.24
CA ARG A 285 6.08 18.78 -18.57
C ARG A 285 7.56 19.13 -18.49
N ILE A 286 8.37 18.10 -18.21
CA ILE A 286 9.83 18.13 -18.32
C ILE A 286 10.27 17.29 -19.51
N ARG A 287 11.11 17.87 -20.37
CA ARG A 287 11.63 17.25 -21.60
C ARG A 287 13.16 17.30 -21.64
N LEU A 288 13.77 16.45 -22.43
CA LEU A 288 15.21 16.49 -22.69
C LEU A 288 15.52 17.65 -23.65
N ALA A 289 16.55 18.43 -23.33
CA ALA A 289 17.12 19.36 -24.30
C ALA A 289 18.08 18.64 -25.26
N SER A 290 18.81 17.64 -24.73
CA SER A 290 19.79 16.84 -25.47
C SER A 290 20.08 15.53 -24.73
N THR A 291 20.97 14.71 -25.30
CA THR A 291 21.52 13.50 -24.65
C THR A 291 22.67 13.80 -23.67
N ASN A 292 23.13 15.05 -23.58
CA ASN A 292 24.16 15.44 -22.64
C ASN A 292 23.53 15.66 -21.25
N PRO A 293 23.91 14.88 -20.22
CA PRO A 293 23.35 15.00 -18.86
C PRO A 293 23.62 16.34 -18.17
N ARG A 294 24.55 17.15 -18.72
CA ARG A 294 24.86 18.49 -18.21
C ARG A 294 23.96 19.58 -18.78
N ASP A 295 23.28 19.31 -19.88
CA ASP A 295 22.38 20.28 -20.46
C ASP A 295 21.11 20.33 -19.61
N HIS A 296 20.63 21.53 -19.28
CA HIS A 296 19.42 21.68 -18.49
C HIS A 296 18.21 21.14 -19.28
N PRO A 297 17.28 20.42 -18.64
CA PRO A 297 16.08 19.94 -19.30
C PRO A 297 15.18 21.11 -19.71
N ILE A 298 14.35 20.90 -20.72
CA ILE A 298 13.33 21.86 -21.14
C ILE A 298 12.17 21.78 -20.13
N ILE A 299 11.79 22.91 -19.56
CA ILE A 299 10.70 23.03 -18.59
C ILE A 299 9.53 23.76 -19.25
N GLU A 300 8.41 23.07 -19.41
CA GLU A 300 7.17 23.65 -19.89
C GLU A 300 6.17 23.67 -18.74
N ALA A 301 6.08 24.81 -18.03
CA ALA A 301 5.30 24.89 -16.80
C ALA A 301 3.78 24.98 -17.02
N ASN A 302 3.34 25.44 -18.19
CA ASN A 302 1.94 25.61 -18.58
C ASN A 302 1.09 26.41 -17.58
N TYR A 303 1.67 27.42 -16.92
CA TYR A 303 0.93 28.24 -15.96
C TYR A 303 -0.30 28.89 -16.59
N PHE A 304 -1.44 28.72 -15.91
CA PHE A 304 -2.76 29.22 -16.32
C PHE A 304 -3.26 28.69 -17.66
N GLU A 305 -2.78 27.51 -18.09
CA GLU A 305 -3.46 26.75 -19.14
C GLU A 305 -4.91 26.46 -18.73
N ASN A 306 -5.13 26.17 -17.44
CA ASN A 306 -6.46 26.18 -16.86
C ASN A 306 -6.81 27.58 -16.32
N THR A 307 -7.91 28.15 -16.82
CA THR A 307 -8.36 29.49 -16.44
C THR A 307 -8.80 29.62 -14.99
N ASP A 308 -9.17 28.52 -14.32
CA ASP A 308 -9.53 28.55 -12.90
C ASP A 308 -8.34 29.00 -12.02
N ASP A 309 -7.11 28.63 -12.42
CA ASP A 309 -5.91 29.04 -11.70
C ASP A 309 -5.73 30.56 -11.78
N LEU A 310 -6.04 31.17 -12.94
CA LEU A 310 -5.97 32.62 -13.13
C LEU A 310 -7.02 33.34 -12.28
N GLU A 311 -8.25 32.82 -12.24
CA GLU A 311 -9.33 33.37 -11.44
C GLU A 311 -8.96 33.38 -9.94
N VAL A 312 -8.43 32.27 -9.43
CA VAL A 312 -7.97 32.16 -8.03
C VAL A 312 -6.91 33.22 -7.72
N MET A 313 -5.98 33.48 -8.64
CA MET A 313 -4.95 34.51 -8.46
C MET A 313 -5.52 35.92 -8.41
N VAL A 314 -6.45 36.26 -9.31
CA VAL A 314 -7.13 37.57 -9.31
C VAL A 314 -7.93 37.76 -8.02
N GLN A 315 -8.66 36.74 -7.57
CA GLN A 315 -9.39 36.81 -6.30
C GLN A 315 -8.45 36.92 -5.11
N GLY A 316 -7.29 36.26 -5.15
CA GLY A 316 -6.22 36.43 -4.17
C GLY A 316 -5.74 37.89 -4.08
N ILE A 317 -5.57 38.56 -5.22
CA ILE A 317 -5.24 39.99 -5.27
C ILE A 317 -6.36 40.83 -4.62
N ARG A 318 -7.62 40.60 -5.00
CA ARG A 318 -8.78 41.30 -4.41
C ARG A 318 -8.84 41.14 -2.89
N LEU A 319 -8.56 39.93 -2.40
CA LEU A 319 -8.53 39.63 -0.98
C LEU A 319 -7.47 40.44 -0.25
N GLN A 320 -6.26 40.56 -0.82
CA GLN A 320 -5.18 41.36 -0.22
C GLN A 320 -5.45 42.87 -0.30
N GLN A 321 -6.11 43.36 -1.36
CA GLN A 321 -6.49 44.78 -1.47
C GLN A 321 -7.41 45.23 -0.32
N ARG A 322 -8.19 44.33 0.29
CA ARG A 322 -9.05 44.65 1.44
C ARG A 322 -8.25 45.16 2.65
N LEU A 323 -6.96 44.83 2.75
CA LEU A 323 -6.11 45.36 3.82
C LEU A 323 -6.07 46.89 3.80
N LEU A 324 -6.13 47.54 2.63
CA LEU A 324 -6.17 49.01 2.51
C LEU A 324 -7.43 49.66 3.09
N GLN A 325 -8.48 48.88 3.35
CA GLN A 325 -9.73 49.36 3.93
C GLN A 325 -9.67 49.38 5.47
N THR A 326 -8.66 48.76 6.07
CA THR A 326 -8.45 48.67 7.52
C THR A 326 -7.92 49.98 8.09
N ASP A 327 -8.27 50.28 9.33
CA ASP A 327 -7.76 51.46 10.04
C ASP A 327 -6.25 51.32 10.29
N ALA A 328 -5.76 50.10 10.52
CA ALA A 328 -4.32 49.83 10.65
C ALA A 328 -3.51 50.26 9.41
N PHE A 329 -3.95 49.90 8.20
CA PHE A 329 -3.25 50.29 6.96
C PHE A 329 -3.46 51.77 6.63
N ARG A 330 -4.67 52.31 6.81
CA ARG A 330 -4.97 53.73 6.57
C ARG A 330 -4.13 54.65 7.46
N SER A 331 -4.04 54.34 8.76
CA SER A 331 -3.28 55.12 9.73
C SER A 331 -1.77 55.10 9.44
N ALA A 332 -1.26 53.97 8.93
CA ALA A 332 0.12 53.82 8.49
C ALA A 332 0.41 54.46 7.11
N GLY A 333 -0.59 55.10 6.49
CA GLY A 333 -0.46 55.69 5.16
C GLY A 333 -0.16 54.65 4.09
N ALA A 334 -0.80 53.47 4.16
CA ALA A 334 -0.56 52.39 3.21
C ALA A 334 -1.18 52.68 1.83
N THR A 335 -0.42 52.44 0.76
CA THR A 335 -0.91 52.51 -0.62
C THR A 335 -0.43 51.31 -1.43
N LEU A 336 -1.23 50.82 -2.38
CA LEU A 336 -0.78 49.81 -3.34
C LEU A 336 0.10 50.45 -4.41
N HIS A 337 1.29 49.90 -4.63
CA HIS A 337 2.19 50.36 -5.67
C HIS A 337 1.72 49.89 -7.05
N ARG A 338 1.56 50.84 -7.98
CA ARG A 338 1.20 50.53 -9.36
C ARG A 338 2.46 50.26 -10.18
N ILE A 339 2.65 49.01 -10.57
CA ILE A 339 3.75 48.62 -11.46
C ILE A 339 3.42 49.02 -12.91
N ASN A 340 4.37 49.63 -13.60
CA ASN A 340 4.24 49.94 -15.02
C ASN A 340 4.46 48.67 -15.85
N ILE A 341 3.35 48.04 -16.27
CA ILE A 341 3.36 46.91 -17.20
C ILE A 341 2.87 47.42 -18.56
N PRO A 342 3.76 47.61 -19.56
CA PRO A 342 3.38 48.17 -20.85
C PRO A 342 2.19 47.45 -21.52
N GLY A 343 2.17 46.12 -21.46
CA GLY A 343 1.10 45.29 -22.04
C GLY A 343 -0.27 45.43 -21.36
N CYS A 344 -0.36 46.05 -20.18
CA CYS A 344 -1.62 46.21 -19.46
C CYS A 344 -2.17 47.65 -19.46
N ARG A 345 -1.57 48.57 -20.24
CA ARG A 345 -1.97 49.99 -20.26
C ARG A 345 -3.34 50.25 -20.89
N GLU A 346 -3.79 49.35 -21.76
CA GLU A 346 -5.08 49.45 -22.45
C GLU A 346 -6.26 49.07 -21.54
N HIS A 347 -5.99 48.34 -20.44
CA HIS A 347 -6.99 48.01 -19.44
C HIS A 347 -7.13 49.15 -18.42
N VAL A 348 -8.38 49.42 -18.03
CA VAL A 348 -8.67 50.36 -16.94
C VAL A 348 -8.06 49.80 -15.65
N TYR A 349 -7.27 50.62 -14.94
CA TYR A 349 -6.62 50.19 -13.70
C TYR A 349 -7.64 49.69 -12.68
N ASP A 350 -7.28 48.63 -11.95
CA ASP A 350 -8.08 48.01 -10.90
C ASP A 350 -9.38 47.30 -11.36
N THR A 351 -9.54 47.02 -12.66
CA THR A 351 -10.56 46.07 -13.17
C THR A 351 -10.04 44.62 -13.15
N ASN A 352 -10.94 43.64 -13.30
CA ASN A 352 -10.53 42.24 -13.41
C ASN A 352 -9.63 42.02 -14.64
N ASP A 353 -9.96 42.62 -15.79
CA ASP A 353 -9.13 42.55 -17.00
C ASP A 353 -7.70 43.07 -16.76
N TYR A 354 -7.55 44.17 -16.01
CA TYR A 354 -6.23 44.67 -15.63
C TYR A 354 -5.48 43.66 -14.76
N TRP A 355 -6.14 43.06 -13.76
CA TRP A 355 -5.52 42.09 -12.86
C TRP A 355 -5.19 40.76 -13.53
N GLU A 356 -6.01 40.28 -14.46
CA GLU A 356 -5.68 39.13 -15.30
C GLU A 356 -4.45 39.40 -16.14
N CYS A 357 -4.39 40.57 -16.80
CA CYS A 357 -3.20 41.00 -17.54
C CYS A 357 -1.97 41.09 -16.62
N TYR A 358 -2.14 41.63 -15.42
CA TYR A 358 -1.09 41.76 -14.40
C TYR A 358 -0.52 40.40 -14.00
N VAL A 359 -1.38 39.44 -13.66
CA VAL A 359 -0.98 38.07 -13.29
C VAL A 359 -0.17 37.44 -14.43
N ARG A 360 -0.65 37.52 -15.67
CA ARG A 360 0.04 36.92 -16.82
C ARG A 360 1.44 37.49 -17.08
N HIS A 361 1.69 38.75 -16.77
CA HIS A 361 3.00 39.41 -16.97
C HIS A 361 3.97 39.26 -15.80
N LEU A 362 3.48 39.09 -14.57
CA LEU A 362 4.29 39.10 -13.35
C LEU A 362 4.30 37.77 -12.59
N THR A 363 3.86 36.72 -13.25
CA THR A 363 3.87 35.38 -12.66
C THR A 363 5.29 34.88 -12.45
N ILE A 364 5.51 34.30 -11.27
CA ILE A 364 6.77 33.70 -10.84
C ILE A 364 6.52 32.31 -10.24
N THR A 365 7.56 31.47 -10.24
CA THR A 365 7.59 30.20 -9.52
C THR A 365 7.92 30.41 -8.04
N THR A 366 7.36 29.59 -7.16
CA THR A 366 7.80 29.48 -5.75
C THR A 366 8.94 28.47 -5.55
N TYR A 367 9.43 27.86 -6.63
CA TYR A 367 10.42 26.80 -6.66
C TYR A 367 9.95 25.49 -5.99
N HIS A 368 8.68 25.11 -6.17
CA HIS A 368 8.08 23.88 -5.61
C HIS A 368 7.63 22.86 -6.69
N PRO A 369 8.50 22.47 -7.65
CA PRO A 369 8.12 21.51 -8.67
C PRO A 369 7.91 20.12 -8.07
N VAL A 370 6.82 19.44 -8.45
CA VAL A 370 6.45 18.09 -8.04
C VAL A 370 5.79 17.31 -9.18
N GLY A 371 5.54 16.01 -8.97
CA GLY A 371 4.63 15.20 -9.81
C GLY A 371 5.21 14.59 -11.09
N THR A 372 6.45 14.91 -11.45
CA THR A 372 7.10 14.49 -12.71
C THR A 372 7.45 13.00 -12.82
N ALA A 373 7.42 12.27 -11.70
CA ALA A 373 7.44 10.80 -11.67
C ALA A 373 6.25 10.34 -10.83
N LYS A 374 5.05 10.46 -11.41
CA LYS A 374 3.77 10.27 -10.70
C LYS A 374 3.67 8.86 -10.12
N MET A 375 3.29 8.75 -8.86
CA MET A 375 2.91 7.48 -8.25
C MET A 375 1.44 7.18 -8.54
N GLY A 376 1.11 5.95 -8.90
CA GLY A 376 -0.26 5.53 -9.18
C GLY A 376 -0.41 4.01 -9.30
N PRO A 377 -1.65 3.49 -9.23
CA PRO A 377 -1.91 2.08 -9.47
C PRO A 377 -1.50 1.69 -10.89
N ALA A 378 -1.31 0.40 -11.15
CA ALA A 378 -0.96 -0.08 -12.50
C ALA A 378 -2.00 0.25 -13.58
N THR A 379 -3.22 0.62 -13.18
CA THR A 379 -4.30 1.09 -14.06
C THR A 379 -4.21 2.58 -14.40
N ASP A 380 -3.48 3.38 -13.63
CA ASP A 380 -3.20 4.77 -13.95
C ASP A 380 -2.12 4.82 -15.03
N ARG A 381 -2.52 5.15 -16.26
CA ARG A 381 -1.62 5.20 -17.42
C ARG A 381 -0.55 6.28 -17.30
N ASP A 382 -0.74 7.26 -16.42
CA ASP A 382 0.25 8.30 -16.13
C ASP A 382 1.20 7.91 -14.98
N ALA A 383 1.00 6.75 -14.36
CA ALA A 383 1.85 6.30 -13.27
C ALA A 383 3.24 5.90 -13.79
N VAL A 384 4.26 6.47 -13.17
CA VAL A 384 5.67 6.13 -13.35
C VAL A 384 6.14 5.20 -12.22
N VAL A 385 5.55 5.35 -11.02
CA VAL A 385 5.89 4.58 -9.82
C VAL A 385 4.67 3.78 -9.37
N ASP A 386 4.81 2.46 -9.20
CA ASP A 386 3.72 1.59 -8.72
C ASP A 386 3.32 2.00 -7.30
N SER A 387 2.03 2.29 -7.08
CA SER A 387 1.46 2.62 -5.77
C SER A 387 1.43 1.43 -4.81
N ARG A 388 1.49 0.20 -5.34
CA ARG A 388 1.62 -1.04 -4.58
C ARG A 388 3.10 -1.26 -4.28
N LEU A 389 3.60 -0.43 -3.37
CA LEU A 389 4.73 -0.85 -2.56
C LEU A 389 4.40 -2.25 -2.02
N ARG A 390 5.35 -3.18 -2.11
CA ARG A 390 5.22 -4.62 -1.78
C ARG A 390 5.03 -4.91 -0.28
N ILE A 391 4.31 -4.02 0.40
CA ILE A 391 4.18 -3.90 1.84
C ILE A 391 3.21 -4.97 2.34
N PRO A 392 3.67 -5.92 3.16
CA PRO A 392 2.82 -6.92 3.80
C PRO A 392 1.51 -6.38 4.40
N GLU A 393 1.53 -5.22 5.06
CA GLU A 393 0.37 -4.62 5.76
C GLU A 393 -0.80 -4.25 4.83
N THR A 394 -0.60 -4.20 3.51
CA THR A 394 -1.67 -3.88 2.54
C THR A 394 -2.65 -5.04 2.27
N PHE A 395 -2.59 -6.12 3.04
CA PHE A 395 -3.41 -7.33 2.88
C PHE A 395 -4.92 -7.05 2.76
N PHE A 396 -5.52 -6.21 3.61
CA PHE A 396 -6.95 -5.89 3.51
C PHE A 396 -7.24 -4.84 2.43
N THR A 397 -6.32 -3.92 2.18
CA THR A 397 -6.53 -2.81 1.24
C THR A 397 -6.45 -3.25 -0.22
N ILE A 398 -5.78 -4.38 -0.52
CA ILE A 398 -5.70 -4.93 -1.89
C ILE A 398 -6.95 -5.73 -2.30
N GLN A 399 -7.78 -6.15 -1.34
CA GLN A 399 -9.07 -6.79 -1.62
C GLN A 399 -10.09 -5.75 -2.11
N LYS A 400 -11.03 -6.17 -2.95
CA LYS A 400 -11.98 -5.26 -3.64
C LYS A 400 -11.27 -4.21 -4.52
N THR A 401 -10.28 -4.67 -5.28
CA THR A 401 -9.54 -3.89 -6.27
C THR A 401 -9.37 -4.74 -7.54
N ASP A 402 -8.80 -4.20 -8.61
CA ASP A 402 -8.53 -4.96 -9.84
C ASP A 402 -7.62 -6.19 -9.66
N ALA A 403 -6.95 -6.32 -8.51
CA ALA A 403 -6.15 -7.49 -8.13
C ALA A 403 -6.99 -8.61 -7.49
N ASP A 404 -8.29 -8.43 -7.35
CA ASP A 404 -9.27 -9.35 -6.78
C ASP A 404 -10.33 -9.73 -7.83
N TRP A 405 -10.86 -10.94 -7.76
CA TRP A 405 -12.02 -11.37 -8.54
C TRP A 405 -13.34 -10.96 -7.89
N GLU A 406 -13.31 -10.59 -6.60
CA GLU A 406 -14.47 -10.08 -5.85
C GLU A 406 -15.67 -11.04 -5.83
N ASN A 407 -15.43 -12.32 -5.56
CA ASN A 407 -16.52 -13.31 -5.51
C ASN A 407 -17.33 -13.19 -4.23
N TYR A 408 -18.59 -13.64 -4.29
CA TYR A 408 -19.49 -13.77 -3.15
C TYR A 408 -20.09 -15.17 -3.14
N ALA A 409 -20.19 -15.76 -1.95
CA ALA A 409 -20.98 -16.97 -1.74
C ALA A 409 -22.45 -16.61 -1.50
N GLU A 410 -23.33 -17.46 -2.03
CA GLU A 410 -24.78 -17.30 -1.94
C GLU A 410 -25.24 -17.21 -0.47
N PRO A 411 -26.17 -16.31 -0.13
CA PRO A 411 -26.76 -16.25 1.21
C PRO A 411 -27.46 -17.57 1.58
N THR A 412 -27.31 -17.99 2.83
CA THR A 412 -27.97 -19.18 3.37
C THR A 412 -28.60 -18.89 4.74
N PRO A 413 -29.63 -19.64 5.18
CA PRO A 413 -30.14 -19.52 6.54
C PRO A 413 -29.23 -20.18 7.60
N HIS A 414 -28.24 -20.97 7.17
CA HIS A 414 -27.41 -21.79 8.05
C HIS A 414 -26.16 -21.06 8.58
N ALA A 415 -25.58 -20.14 7.80
CA ALA A 415 -24.34 -19.47 8.16
C ALA A 415 -24.17 -18.12 7.45
N SER A 416 -23.22 -17.32 7.94
CA SER A 416 -22.89 -15.97 7.42
C SER A 416 -24.09 -15.02 7.36
N LYS A 417 -25.10 -15.20 8.24
CA LYS A 417 -26.32 -14.37 8.27
C LYS A 417 -26.02 -12.89 8.54
N GLY A 418 -24.86 -12.59 9.10
CA GLY A 418 -24.38 -11.24 9.37
C GLY A 418 -23.84 -10.50 8.15
N SER A 419 -23.70 -11.15 7.00
CA SER A 419 -23.17 -10.53 5.78
C SER A 419 -24.24 -9.78 4.99
N LYS A 420 -23.88 -8.64 4.37
CA LYS A 420 -24.82 -7.81 3.60
C LYS A 420 -25.33 -8.49 2.33
N ASP A 421 -24.41 -9.01 1.52
CA ASP A 421 -24.65 -9.48 0.15
C ASP A 421 -24.20 -10.94 -0.04
N GLY A 422 -24.23 -11.74 1.04
CA GLY A 422 -23.55 -13.05 1.11
C GLY A 422 -22.09 -12.94 1.55
N ALA A 423 -21.45 -14.09 1.81
CA ALA A 423 -20.08 -14.09 2.35
C ALA A 423 -19.07 -13.70 1.25
N PHE A 424 -18.24 -12.69 1.51
CA PHE A 424 -17.23 -12.21 0.56
C PHE A 424 -16.02 -13.16 0.47
N TRP A 425 -15.69 -13.62 -0.74
CA TRP A 425 -14.64 -14.61 -1.05
C TRP A 425 -13.59 -14.03 -2.02
N PRO A 426 -12.65 -13.21 -1.53
CA PRO A 426 -11.59 -12.61 -2.35
C PRO A 426 -10.70 -13.68 -2.99
N ARG A 427 -10.40 -13.51 -4.28
CA ARG A 427 -9.47 -14.37 -5.03
C ARG A 427 -8.53 -13.52 -5.87
N GLY A 428 -7.23 -13.79 -5.81
CA GLY A 428 -6.22 -13.01 -6.52
C GLY A 428 -6.36 -13.08 -8.04
N ARG A 429 -6.60 -11.93 -8.68
CA ARG A 429 -6.64 -11.70 -10.12
C ARG A 429 -5.32 -11.05 -10.58
N THR A 430 -4.21 -11.72 -10.32
CA THR A 430 -2.87 -11.21 -10.68
C THR A 430 -1.85 -12.34 -10.81
N LEU A 431 -0.66 -12.05 -11.34
CA LEU A 431 0.42 -13.04 -11.38
C LEU A 431 0.79 -13.47 -9.96
N GLY A 432 0.82 -14.79 -9.73
CA GLY A 432 1.00 -15.38 -8.40
C GLY A 432 -0.32 -15.66 -7.67
N GLY A 433 -1.46 -15.32 -8.29
CA GLY A 433 -2.80 -15.63 -7.79
C GLY A 433 -3.03 -15.11 -6.38
N CYS A 434 -3.70 -15.92 -5.56
CA CYS A 434 -3.95 -15.58 -4.15
C CYS A 434 -2.68 -15.38 -3.32
N GLY A 435 -1.56 -16.01 -3.65
CA GLY A 435 -0.30 -15.77 -2.93
C GLY A 435 0.21 -14.32 -3.05
N ALA A 436 -0.27 -13.56 -4.03
CA ALA A 436 0.03 -12.14 -4.17
C ALA A 436 -0.82 -11.25 -3.24
N ILE A 437 -1.98 -11.72 -2.77
CA ILE A 437 -2.94 -10.96 -1.96
C ILE A 437 -3.28 -11.59 -0.59
N ASN A 438 -2.72 -12.76 -0.26
CA ASN A 438 -3.03 -13.51 0.98
C ASN A 438 -2.34 -12.93 2.24
N ALA A 439 -2.56 -13.54 3.41
CA ALA A 439 -1.90 -13.18 4.66
C ALA A 439 -0.45 -13.75 4.80
N MET A 440 0.11 -14.39 3.77
CA MET A 440 1.45 -14.98 3.72
C MET A 440 1.74 -16.15 4.67
N LEU A 441 0.83 -16.58 5.54
CA LEU A 441 1.07 -17.69 6.46
C LEU A 441 1.59 -18.94 5.73
N TYR A 442 2.65 -19.53 6.28
CA TYR A 442 3.28 -20.75 5.78
C TYR A 442 2.98 -21.90 6.73
N VAL A 443 1.92 -22.64 6.41
CA VAL A 443 1.45 -23.83 7.14
C VAL A 443 1.28 -24.95 6.13
N ARG A 444 1.74 -26.16 6.47
CA ARG A 444 1.71 -27.32 5.57
C ARG A 444 0.51 -28.24 5.79
N GLY A 445 -0.24 -28.08 6.88
CA GLY A 445 -1.07 -29.17 7.39
C GLY A 445 -0.24 -30.18 8.16
N ASN A 446 -0.78 -31.37 8.40
CA ASN A 446 -0.08 -32.45 9.11
C ASN A 446 -0.08 -33.75 8.30
N SER A 447 0.70 -34.74 8.74
CA SER A 447 0.90 -35.99 8.00
C SER A 447 -0.41 -36.75 7.74
N ARG A 448 -1.36 -36.74 8.70
CA ARG A 448 -2.65 -37.43 8.57
C ARG A 448 -3.47 -36.93 7.38
N ASP A 449 -3.35 -35.65 7.03
CA ASP A 449 -4.07 -35.09 5.89
C ASP A 449 -3.68 -35.81 4.59
N TYR A 450 -2.38 -35.99 4.38
CA TYR A 450 -1.80 -36.59 3.19
C TYR A 450 -1.88 -38.11 3.18
N ASP A 451 -1.62 -38.73 4.33
CA ASP A 451 -1.81 -40.17 4.49
C ASP A 451 -3.28 -40.54 4.26
N GLY A 452 -4.22 -39.71 4.71
CA GLY A 452 -5.64 -39.85 4.40
C GLY A 452 -5.96 -39.72 2.90
N TRP A 453 -5.24 -38.89 2.13
CA TRP A 453 -5.38 -38.87 0.68
C TRP A 453 -4.91 -40.18 0.04
N ALA A 454 -3.83 -40.76 0.54
CA ALA A 454 -3.31 -42.04 0.08
C ALA A 454 -4.25 -43.21 0.43
N GLU A 455 -4.84 -43.20 1.63
CA GLU A 455 -5.85 -44.17 2.09
C GLU A 455 -7.12 -44.16 1.21
N LEU A 456 -7.45 -43.01 0.61
CA LEU A 456 -8.54 -42.90 -0.38
C LEU A 456 -8.17 -43.49 -1.76
N GLY A 457 -7.00 -44.10 -1.90
CA GLY A 457 -6.53 -44.75 -3.13
C GLY A 457 -5.55 -43.91 -3.96
N ASN A 458 -5.11 -42.74 -3.47
CA ASN A 458 -4.12 -41.90 -4.15
C ASN A 458 -2.71 -42.23 -3.65
N SER A 459 -2.25 -43.46 -3.89
CA SER A 459 -1.14 -44.08 -3.15
C SER A 459 0.18 -43.30 -3.13
N ASN A 460 0.42 -42.43 -4.11
CA ASN A 460 1.64 -41.61 -4.20
C ASN A 460 1.50 -40.24 -3.54
N TRP A 461 0.49 -40.01 -2.70
CA TRP A 461 0.21 -38.71 -2.07
C TRP A 461 0.33 -38.73 -0.55
N GLY A 462 0.91 -39.78 0.03
CA GLY A 462 1.16 -39.87 1.47
C GLY A 462 2.20 -38.86 1.94
N TRP A 463 2.33 -38.68 3.25
CA TRP A 463 3.22 -37.68 3.84
C TRP A 463 4.68 -37.83 3.36
N ASN A 464 5.16 -39.06 3.29
CA ASN A 464 6.52 -39.37 2.83
C ASN A 464 6.72 -39.01 1.35
N ASP A 465 5.66 -39.03 0.54
CA ASP A 465 5.72 -38.71 -0.89
C ASP A 465 5.66 -37.20 -1.16
N VAL A 466 5.11 -36.41 -0.24
CA VAL A 466 4.89 -34.96 -0.41
C VAL A 466 5.91 -34.10 0.35
N LEU A 467 6.43 -34.57 1.48
CA LEU A 467 7.43 -33.85 2.27
C LEU A 467 8.67 -33.44 1.44
N PRO A 468 9.23 -34.27 0.54
CA PRO A 468 10.34 -33.86 -0.32
C PRO A 468 10.02 -32.64 -1.18
N TYR A 469 8.78 -32.49 -1.65
CA TYR A 469 8.35 -31.38 -2.49
C TYR A 469 8.13 -30.09 -1.70
N PHE A 470 7.66 -30.18 -0.45
CA PHE A 470 7.67 -29.04 0.47
C PHE A 470 9.10 -28.51 0.67
N LYS A 471 10.04 -29.41 0.95
CA LYS A 471 11.46 -29.06 1.16
C LYS A 471 12.13 -28.53 -0.11
N LYS A 472 11.82 -29.09 -1.28
CA LYS A 472 12.34 -28.64 -2.58
C LYS A 472 12.08 -27.16 -2.85
N SER A 473 10.88 -26.70 -2.50
CA SER A 473 10.47 -25.31 -2.68
C SER A 473 11.00 -24.36 -1.61
N GLU A 474 11.19 -24.84 -0.38
CA GLU A 474 11.47 -24.02 0.80
C GLU A 474 12.90 -23.45 0.83
N ASP A 475 13.00 -22.16 1.13
CA ASP A 475 14.20 -21.50 1.62
C ASP A 475 13.89 -20.84 2.96
N ASN A 476 13.98 -21.62 4.03
CA ASN A 476 13.69 -21.16 5.39
C ASN A 476 14.86 -20.36 5.95
N HIS A 477 14.58 -19.16 6.44
CA HIS A 477 15.60 -18.23 6.96
C HIS A 477 15.71 -18.28 8.50
N ASP A 478 15.02 -19.22 9.16
CA ASP A 478 15.13 -19.44 10.59
C ASP A 478 16.22 -20.48 10.92
N PRO A 479 17.36 -20.09 11.52
CA PRO A 479 18.46 -21.00 11.82
C PRO A 479 18.15 -22.00 12.94
N ASP A 480 17.14 -21.75 13.78
CA ASP A 480 16.76 -22.67 14.85
C ASP A 480 15.95 -23.83 14.28
N LEU A 481 14.98 -23.53 13.42
CA LEU A 481 14.18 -24.55 12.73
C LEU A 481 15.01 -25.42 11.77
N LEU A 482 16.01 -24.84 11.10
CA LEU A 482 16.91 -25.60 10.22
C LEU A 482 17.79 -26.59 11.00
N ARG A 483 18.05 -26.34 12.29
CA ARG A 483 18.85 -27.23 13.16
C ARG A 483 17.98 -28.23 13.92
N GLN A 484 16.74 -27.86 14.24
CA GLN A 484 15.79 -28.71 14.93
C GLN A 484 15.54 -30.02 14.15
N ASP A 485 15.42 -31.14 14.88
CA ASP A 485 15.21 -32.49 14.33
C ASP A 485 16.18 -32.88 13.20
N GLY A 486 17.40 -32.33 13.21
CA GLY A 486 18.40 -32.56 12.16
C GLY A 486 18.00 -32.03 10.78
N GLY A 487 17.12 -31.03 10.70
CA GLY A 487 16.62 -30.49 9.44
C GLY A 487 15.66 -31.47 8.72
N LYS A 488 15.05 -32.40 9.45
CA LYS A 488 14.11 -33.39 8.88
C LYS A 488 12.96 -32.72 8.13
N TYR A 489 12.35 -31.71 8.73
CA TYR A 489 11.16 -31.04 8.21
C TYR A 489 11.46 -29.82 7.35
N HIS A 490 12.59 -29.14 7.56
CA HIS A 490 12.88 -27.87 6.87
C HIS A 490 14.05 -27.96 5.89
N ALA A 491 14.06 -27.06 4.91
CA ALA A 491 15.12 -26.90 3.95
C ALA A 491 15.46 -25.42 3.68
N SER A 492 16.66 -25.22 3.16
CA SER A 492 17.17 -23.93 2.67
C SER A 492 17.57 -24.05 1.20
N GLY A 493 17.56 -22.95 0.47
CA GLY A 493 18.04 -22.86 -0.92
C GLY A 493 16.95 -22.98 -2.00
N GLY A 494 15.70 -23.29 -1.63
CA GLY A 494 14.56 -23.25 -2.53
C GLY A 494 14.19 -21.85 -3.06
N TYR A 495 13.24 -21.82 -3.99
CA TYR A 495 12.76 -20.58 -4.58
C TYR A 495 11.81 -19.79 -3.67
N LEU A 496 11.04 -20.49 -2.82
CA LEU A 496 10.07 -19.89 -1.92
C LEU A 496 10.74 -19.45 -0.63
N LYS A 497 10.81 -18.13 -0.42
CA LYS A 497 11.41 -17.58 0.81
C LYS A 497 10.43 -17.68 1.96
N VAL A 498 10.86 -18.31 3.05
CA VAL A 498 10.07 -18.53 4.26
C VAL A 498 10.82 -17.96 5.46
N GLY A 499 10.13 -17.26 6.35
CA GLY A 499 10.73 -16.76 7.57
C GLY A 499 9.71 -16.12 8.52
N ASN A 500 10.22 -15.62 9.64
CA ASN A 500 9.41 -14.95 10.65
C ASN A 500 9.04 -13.52 10.21
N PHE A 501 7.85 -13.06 10.60
CA PHE A 501 7.47 -11.66 10.41
C PHE A 501 8.35 -10.76 11.30
N PRO A 502 8.99 -9.71 10.74
CA PRO A 502 9.88 -8.82 11.50
C PRO A 502 9.07 -7.76 12.28
N VAL A 503 8.06 -8.20 13.02
CA VAL A 503 7.14 -7.36 13.81
C VAL A 503 6.99 -7.96 15.20
N ASN A 504 7.13 -7.12 16.22
CA ASN A 504 6.76 -7.49 17.59
C ASN A 504 5.58 -6.63 18.05
N HIS A 505 4.41 -7.24 18.22
CA HIS A 505 3.19 -6.55 18.66
C HIS A 505 2.97 -6.84 20.16
N PRO A 506 2.80 -5.82 21.02
CA PRO A 506 2.64 -6.03 22.47
C PRO A 506 1.49 -6.99 22.84
N LEU A 507 0.33 -6.86 22.20
CA LEU A 507 -0.80 -7.77 22.42
C LEU A 507 -0.46 -9.24 22.10
N ALA A 508 0.46 -9.52 21.17
CA ALA A 508 0.84 -10.89 20.85
C ALA A 508 1.57 -11.57 22.03
N GLU A 509 2.42 -10.82 22.74
CA GLU A 509 3.13 -11.33 23.94
C GLU A 509 2.16 -11.56 25.10
N ILE A 510 1.20 -10.65 25.29
CA ILE A 510 0.15 -10.80 26.30
C ILE A 510 -0.66 -12.07 26.03
N MET A 511 -1.04 -12.33 24.77
CA MET A 511 -1.77 -13.55 24.39
C MET A 511 -0.95 -14.81 24.65
N LEU A 512 0.32 -14.84 24.24
CA LEU A 512 1.21 -15.99 24.49
C LEU A 512 1.37 -16.29 25.98
N GLN A 513 1.47 -15.24 26.82
CA GLN A 513 1.53 -15.40 28.26
C GLN A 513 0.17 -15.86 28.85
N ALA A 514 -0.95 -15.35 28.36
CA ALA A 514 -2.29 -15.79 28.77
C ALA A 514 -2.54 -17.27 28.42
N PHE A 515 -2.07 -17.74 27.25
CA PHE A 515 -2.16 -19.17 26.89
C PHE A 515 -1.35 -20.04 27.85
N LYS A 516 -0.15 -19.60 28.22
CA LYS A 516 0.68 -20.28 29.20
C LYS A 516 0.01 -20.35 30.57
N ASP A 517 -0.58 -19.25 31.03
CA ASP A 517 -1.33 -19.19 32.29
C ASP A 517 -2.57 -20.07 32.28
N ALA A 518 -3.22 -20.24 31.13
CA ALA A 518 -4.34 -21.16 30.93
C ALA A 518 -3.92 -22.64 30.88
N GLY A 519 -2.60 -22.92 30.91
CA GLY A 519 -2.05 -24.27 30.80
C GLY A 519 -2.07 -24.83 29.39
N PHE A 520 -2.18 -23.99 28.36
CA PHE A 520 -2.13 -24.43 26.97
C PHE A 520 -0.70 -24.79 26.56
N GLU A 521 -0.57 -25.82 25.71
CA GLU A 521 0.73 -26.22 25.17
C GLU A 521 1.30 -25.12 24.26
N SER A 522 2.63 -24.96 24.28
CA SER A 522 3.36 -24.08 23.37
C SER A 522 4.04 -24.88 22.27
N THR A 523 4.07 -24.36 21.05
CA THR A 523 4.85 -24.93 19.94
C THR A 523 5.87 -23.92 19.42
N SER A 524 7.09 -24.37 19.15
CA SER A 524 8.12 -23.58 18.48
C SER A 524 8.12 -23.78 16.96
N ASP A 525 7.45 -24.83 16.48
CA ASP A 525 7.42 -25.21 15.06
C ASP A 525 6.09 -25.87 14.70
N ILE A 526 5.23 -25.09 14.04
CA ILE A 526 3.92 -25.54 13.56
C ILE A 526 4.01 -26.48 12.34
N ASN A 527 5.17 -26.58 11.70
CA ASN A 527 5.41 -27.42 10.51
C ASN A 527 6.36 -28.60 10.81
N GLY A 528 6.70 -28.79 12.09
CA GLY A 528 7.62 -29.83 12.57
C GLY A 528 6.92 -31.15 12.90
N ALA A 529 7.51 -31.92 13.81
CA ALA A 529 7.00 -33.23 14.20
C ALA A 529 5.63 -33.20 14.88
N ARG A 530 5.29 -32.11 15.57
CA ARG A 530 4.03 -31.95 16.31
C ARG A 530 3.49 -30.53 16.13
N GLN A 531 2.27 -30.41 15.62
CA GLN A 531 1.61 -29.14 15.31
C GLN A 531 0.89 -28.52 16.52
N VAL A 532 0.40 -29.34 17.46
CA VAL A 532 -0.44 -28.93 18.59
C VAL A 532 0.30 -27.94 19.51
N GLY A 533 -0.38 -26.85 19.86
CA GLY A 533 0.09 -25.79 20.75
C GLY A 533 -0.08 -24.38 20.15
N PHE A 534 0.22 -23.37 20.95
CA PHE A 534 0.27 -21.97 20.53
C PHE A 534 1.72 -21.54 20.29
N GLY A 535 1.96 -20.83 19.19
CA GLY A 535 3.30 -20.46 18.77
C GLY A 535 3.31 -19.26 17.82
N ARG A 536 4.50 -18.90 17.35
CA ARG A 536 4.67 -17.85 16.33
C ARG A 536 4.53 -18.43 14.94
N ALA A 537 3.84 -17.72 14.06
CA ALA A 537 3.68 -18.14 12.67
C ALA A 537 4.87 -17.73 11.80
N GLN A 538 5.26 -18.62 10.88
CA GLN A 538 6.12 -18.26 9.74
C GLN A 538 5.27 -17.80 8.56
N GLY A 539 5.88 -17.02 7.67
CA GLY A 539 5.25 -16.60 6.42
C GLY A 539 6.16 -16.72 5.20
N THR A 540 5.55 -16.69 4.02
CA THR A 540 6.23 -16.55 2.73
C THR A 540 6.72 -15.11 2.56
N ILE A 541 7.78 -14.76 3.29
CA ILE A 541 8.31 -13.40 3.44
C ILE A 541 9.84 -13.42 3.39
N VAL A 542 10.44 -12.34 2.90
CA VAL A 542 11.89 -12.12 2.94
C VAL A 542 12.20 -10.64 3.15
N ASN A 543 13.01 -10.32 4.16
CA ASN A 543 13.40 -8.94 4.50
C ASN A 543 12.18 -7.99 4.59
N GLY A 544 11.14 -8.39 5.32
CA GLY A 544 9.92 -7.59 5.49
C GLY A 544 9.07 -7.42 4.22
N THR A 545 9.34 -8.18 3.15
CA THR A 545 8.63 -8.10 1.87
C THR A 545 7.99 -9.43 1.50
N ARG A 546 6.75 -9.39 1.00
CA ARG A 546 6.02 -10.56 0.51
C ARG A 546 6.79 -11.36 -0.55
N CYS A 547 6.84 -12.68 -0.40
CA CYS A 547 7.31 -13.62 -1.41
C CYS A 547 6.12 -14.40 -2.01
N SER A 548 5.50 -13.87 -3.08
CA SER A 548 4.40 -14.57 -3.77
C SER A 548 4.92 -15.71 -4.67
N PRO A 549 4.06 -16.66 -5.11
CA PRO A 549 4.45 -17.71 -6.05
C PRO A 549 5.05 -17.16 -7.35
N ALA A 550 4.51 -16.07 -7.90
CA ALA A 550 5.12 -15.43 -9.07
C ALA A 550 6.53 -14.90 -8.76
N LYS A 551 6.73 -14.31 -7.58
CA LYS A 551 8.06 -13.82 -7.17
C LYS A 551 9.05 -14.95 -6.95
N ALA A 552 8.61 -16.05 -6.35
CA ALA A 552 9.42 -17.23 -6.10
C ALA A 552 9.76 -17.97 -7.40
N PHE A 553 8.76 -18.32 -8.22
CA PHE A 553 8.93 -19.30 -9.29
C PHE A 553 8.94 -18.72 -10.70
N LEU A 554 8.26 -17.59 -10.97
CA LEU A 554 8.19 -16.99 -12.32
C LEU A 554 9.27 -15.93 -12.53
N VAL A 555 9.48 -15.04 -11.56
CA VAL A 555 10.43 -13.93 -11.70
C VAL A 555 11.86 -14.39 -11.96
N PRO A 556 12.42 -15.42 -11.29
CA PRO A 556 13.79 -15.86 -11.55
C PRO A 556 14.01 -16.48 -12.93
N VAL A 557 12.94 -16.88 -13.61
CA VAL A 557 12.98 -17.64 -14.87
C VAL A 557 12.26 -16.92 -16.01
N LYS A 558 11.83 -15.67 -15.79
CA LYS A 558 11.00 -14.89 -16.72
C LYS A 558 11.61 -14.69 -18.11
N ASP A 559 12.94 -14.76 -18.21
CA ASP A 559 13.71 -14.52 -19.43
C ASP A 559 14.04 -15.82 -20.19
N ARG A 560 13.55 -16.98 -19.70
CA ARG A 560 13.74 -18.24 -20.42
C ARG A 560 12.98 -18.19 -21.75
N PRO A 561 13.63 -18.46 -22.90
CA PRO A 561 12.99 -18.34 -24.21
C PRO A 561 11.85 -19.35 -24.43
N ASN A 562 11.78 -20.39 -23.62
CA ASN A 562 10.72 -21.41 -23.64
C ASN A 562 9.58 -21.14 -22.65
N LEU A 563 9.56 -19.98 -21.98
CA LEU A 563 8.47 -19.54 -21.11
C LEU A 563 7.81 -18.30 -21.71
N HIS A 564 6.49 -18.37 -21.94
CA HIS A 564 5.70 -17.23 -22.39
C HIS A 564 4.60 -16.96 -21.36
N VAL A 565 4.47 -15.70 -20.95
CA VAL A 565 3.43 -15.25 -20.01
C VAL A 565 2.59 -14.19 -20.69
N ILE A 566 1.31 -14.47 -20.87
CA ILE A 566 0.33 -13.52 -21.39
C ILE A 566 -0.42 -12.93 -20.20
N LYS A 567 -0.36 -11.61 -20.03
CA LYS A 567 -1.09 -10.89 -18.98
C LYS A 567 -2.45 -10.43 -19.50
N HIS A 568 -3.37 -10.13 -18.58
CA HIS A 568 -4.73 -9.67 -18.92
C HIS A 568 -5.49 -10.63 -19.85
N ALA A 569 -5.18 -11.92 -19.76
CA ALA A 569 -5.79 -13.00 -20.53
C ALA A 569 -6.66 -13.87 -19.61
N VAL A 570 -7.97 -13.92 -19.86
CA VAL A 570 -8.93 -14.73 -19.10
C VAL A 570 -9.34 -15.93 -19.95
N VAL A 571 -9.04 -17.14 -19.48
CA VAL A 571 -9.46 -18.39 -20.13
C VAL A 571 -10.97 -18.56 -19.98
N VAL A 572 -11.63 -18.90 -21.08
CA VAL A 572 -13.09 -19.04 -21.17
C VAL A 572 -13.48 -20.52 -21.31
N THR A 573 -12.88 -21.23 -22.26
CA THR A 573 -13.09 -22.68 -22.49
C THR A 573 -11.79 -23.35 -22.90
N VAL A 574 -11.75 -24.67 -22.75
CA VAL A 574 -10.78 -25.57 -23.36
C VAL A 574 -11.52 -26.51 -24.31
N GLU A 575 -10.94 -26.83 -25.45
CA GLU A 575 -11.63 -27.58 -26.51
C GLU A 575 -10.78 -28.73 -27.07
N ARG A 576 -11.49 -29.78 -27.48
CA ARG A 576 -10.93 -30.95 -28.14
C ARG A 576 -10.65 -30.66 -29.61
N ASP A 577 -9.58 -31.24 -30.11
CA ASP A 577 -9.34 -31.36 -31.54
C ASP A 577 -10.28 -32.43 -32.12
N PRO A 578 -11.21 -32.08 -33.03
CA PRO A 578 -12.19 -33.03 -33.58
C PRO A 578 -11.57 -34.23 -34.30
N SER A 579 -10.31 -34.15 -34.71
CA SER A 579 -9.62 -35.25 -35.39
C SER A 579 -9.00 -36.26 -34.42
N THR A 580 -8.66 -35.83 -33.20
CA THR A 580 -7.95 -36.68 -32.22
C THR A 580 -8.73 -36.89 -30.94
N GLU A 581 -9.85 -36.19 -30.74
CA GLU A 581 -10.63 -36.15 -29.50
C GLU A 581 -9.85 -35.69 -28.25
N ARG A 582 -8.60 -35.26 -28.42
CA ARG A 582 -7.72 -34.76 -27.37
C ARG A 582 -7.90 -33.26 -27.17
N PHE A 583 -7.91 -32.80 -25.93
CA PHE A 583 -7.90 -31.37 -25.59
C PHE A 583 -6.60 -30.71 -26.06
N LYS A 584 -6.73 -29.69 -26.93
CA LYS A 584 -5.59 -28.98 -27.52
C LYS A 584 -5.78 -27.47 -27.64
N TYR A 585 -7.01 -26.98 -27.61
CA TYR A 585 -7.29 -25.56 -27.81
C TYR A 585 -7.68 -24.89 -26.49
N VAL A 586 -7.12 -23.71 -26.23
CA VAL A 586 -7.48 -22.86 -25.10
C VAL A 586 -8.02 -21.55 -25.65
N ASN A 587 -9.29 -21.27 -25.39
CA ASN A 587 -9.94 -20.02 -25.78
C ASN A 587 -9.85 -19.02 -24.64
N PHE A 588 -9.34 -17.83 -24.91
CA PHE A 588 -9.15 -16.80 -23.88
C PHE A 588 -9.40 -15.39 -24.43
N LEU A 589 -9.86 -14.50 -23.56
CA LEU A 589 -10.08 -13.09 -23.85
C LEU A 589 -8.87 -12.27 -23.38
N ILE A 590 -8.27 -11.48 -24.26
CA ILE A 590 -7.31 -10.43 -23.89
C ILE A 590 -8.08 -9.14 -23.60
N ASP A 591 -7.78 -8.52 -22.47
CA ASP A 591 -8.42 -7.29 -21.98
C ASP A 591 -9.96 -7.38 -21.95
N ASN A 592 -10.48 -8.58 -21.68
CA ASN A 592 -11.91 -8.92 -21.70
C ASN A 592 -12.63 -8.61 -23.03
N LYS A 593 -11.90 -8.49 -24.14
CA LYS A 593 -12.46 -8.04 -25.43
C LYS A 593 -12.08 -8.92 -26.61
N VAL A 594 -10.81 -9.33 -26.69
CA VAL A 594 -10.28 -9.97 -27.89
C VAL A 594 -10.16 -11.46 -27.66
N LEU A 595 -11.03 -12.25 -28.30
CA LEU A 595 -10.93 -13.71 -28.28
C LEU A 595 -9.69 -14.16 -29.05
N LYS A 596 -8.87 -14.98 -28.40
CA LYS A 596 -7.70 -15.64 -28.95
C LYS A 596 -7.75 -17.13 -28.62
N VAL A 597 -7.08 -17.90 -29.46
CA VAL A 597 -6.95 -19.35 -29.31
C VAL A 597 -5.47 -19.69 -29.22
N ALA A 598 -5.07 -20.42 -28.19
CA ALA A 598 -3.76 -21.04 -28.09
C ALA A 598 -3.87 -22.54 -28.36
N HIS A 599 -2.85 -23.10 -29.01
CA HIS A 599 -2.78 -24.52 -29.33
C HIS A 599 -1.67 -25.21 -28.52
N ALA A 600 -2.05 -26.20 -27.73
CA ALA A 600 -1.16 -27.02 -26.92
C ALA A 600 -0.78 -28.31 -27.67
N ARG A 601 0.52 -28.58 -27.78
CA ARG A 601 1.03 -29.82 -28.41
C ARG A 601 0.99 -31.05 -27.49
N LYS A 602 1.03 -30.81 -26.18
CA LYS A 602 1.12 -31.84 -25.13
C LYS A 602 -0.16 -31.81 -24.29
N ASP A 603 -0.07 -31.33 -23.06
CA ASP A 603 -1.20 -31.19 -22.14
C ASP A 603 -1.61 -29.72 -22.00
N ILE A 604 -2.91 -29.49 -21.84
CA ILE A 604 -3.45 -28.28 -21.22
C ILE A 604 -3.49 -28.52 -19.71
N ILE A 605 -2.99 -27.55 -18.93
CA ILE A 605 -2.97 -27.61 -17.47
C ILE A 605 -3.80 -26.45 -16.94
N LEU A 606 -4.92 -26.77 -16.28
CA LEU A 606 -5.72 -25.78 -15.56
C LEU A 606 -5.15 -25.58 -14.17
N ALA A 607 -4.85 -24.33 -13.84
CA ALA A 607 -4.39 -23.89 -12.51
C ALA A 607 -5.12 -22.61 -12.08
N ALA A 608 -6.44 -22.57 -12.34
CA ALA A 608 -7.28 -21.40 -12.13
C ALA A 608 -7.81 -21.31 -10.68
N GLY A 609 -7.56 -22.33 -9.86
CA GLY A 609 -7.97 -22.44 -8.46
C GLY A 609 -9.37 -23.01 -8.30
N ALA A 610 -9.72 -23.37 -7.05
CA ALA A 610 -10.95 -24.09 -6.70
C ALA A 610 -12.27 -23.42 -7.11
N ILE A 611 -12.26 -22.15 -7.49
CA ILE A 611 -13.44 -21.44 -7.95
C ILE A 611 -13.50 -21.38 -9.49
N ASN A 612 -12.41 -20.98 -10.14
CA ASN A 612 -12.42 -20.76 -11.59
C ASN A 612 -12.13 -22.03 -12.40
N THR A 613 -11.43 -23.02 -11.84
CA THR A 613 -11.20 -24.31 -12.52
C THR A 613 -12.49 -25.06 -12.81
N PRO A 614 -13.40 -25.32 -11.83
CA PRO A 614 -14.67 -25.98 -12.14
C PRO A 614 -15.52 -25.16 -13.11
N HIS A 615 -15.45 -23.82 -13.02
CA HIS A 615 -16.14 -22.92 -13.95
C HIS A 615 -15.67 -23.11 -15.40
N ILE A 616 -14.35 -23.16 -15.65
CA ILE A 616 -13.80 -23.41 -16.99
C ILE A 616 -14.17 -24.81 -17.50
N LEU A 617 -14.09 -25.83 -16.64
CA LEU A 617 -14.45 -27.21 -17.00
C LEU A 617 -15.92 -27.33 -17.39
N GLN A 618 -16.83 -26.78 -16.58
CA GLN A 618 -18.27 -26.79 -16.85
C GLN A 618 -18.60 -26.06 -18.17
N ARG A 619 -17.97 -24.90 -18.43
CA ARG A 619 -18.11 -24.18 -19.71
C ARG A 619 -17.57 -24.96 -20.91
N SER A 620 -16.67 -25.91 -20.68
CA SER A 620 -16.05 -26.76 -21.69
C SER A 620 -16.80 -28.09 -21.88
N GLY A 621 -18.00 -28.22 -21.29
CA GLY A 621 -18.83 -29.42 -21.37
C GLY A 621 -18.40 -30.56 -20.44
N ILE A 622 -17.50 -30.29 -19.49
CA ILE A 622 -17.04 -31.26 -18.48
C ILE A 622 -17.67 -30.89 -17.13
N GLY A 623 -18.66 -31.66 -16.69
CA GLY A 623 -19.38 -31.39 -15.45
C GLY A 623 -20.70 -32.15 -15.37
N PRO A 624 -21.52 -31.89 -14.32
CA PRO A 624 -22.74 -32.65 -14.11
C PRO A 624 -23.70 -32.49 -15.29
N SER A 625 -24.09 -33.60 -15.93
CA SER A 625 -24.92 -33.58 -17.13
C SER A 625 -26.23 -32.83 -16.95
N ALA A 626 -26.88 -32.95 -15.79
CA ALA A 626 -28.10 -32.21 -15.45
C ALA A 626 -27.88 -30.69 -15.43
N LEU A 627 -26.74 -30.21 -14.91
CA LEU A 627 -26.38 -28.80 -14.91
C LEU A 627 -26.12 -28.33 -16.35
N LEU A 628 -25.29 -29.05 -17.10
CA LEU A 628 -24.91 -28.67 -18.46
C LEU A 628 -26.12 -28.64 -19.41
N ASN A 629 -27.03 -29.60 -19.29
CA ASN A 629 -28.30 -29.61 -20.03
C ASN A 629 -29.18 -28.42 -19.67
N LYS A 630 -29.23 -28.03 -18.38
CA LYS A 630 -30.02 -26.88 -17.91
C LYS A 630 -29.55 -25.56 -18.52
N VAL A 631 -28.24 -25.43 -18.79
CA VAL A 631 -27.64 -24.22 -19.37
C VAL A 631 -27.23 -24.37 -20.84
N ASN A 632 -27.76 -25.37 -21.54
CA ASN A 632 -27.56 -25.61 -22.98
C ASN A 632 -26.10 -25.80 -23.42
N ILE A 633 -25.27 -26.43 -22.59
CA ILE A 633 -23.87 -26.75 -22.91
C ILE A 633 -23.76 -28.21 -23.37
N PRO A 634 -23.16 -28.48 -24.54
CA PRO A 634 -22.94 -29.85 -25.01
C PRO A 634 -22.09 -30.66 -24.02
N LEU A 635 -22.60 -31.81 -23.61
CA LEU A 635 -21.91 -32.73 -22.72
C LEU A 635 -20.69 -33.35 -23.42
N VAL A 636 -19.52 -33.18 -22.82
CA VAL A 636 -18.26 -33.85 -23.19
C VAL A 636 -17.98 -35.02 -22.24
N ALA A 637 -18.07 -34.77 -20.93
CA ALA A 637 -17.89 -35.79 -19.91
C ALA A 637 -18.78 -35.46 -18.70
N ASP A 638 -19.56 -36.44 -18.25
CA ASP A 638 -20.40 -36.35 -17.06
C ASP A 638 -19.55 -36.64 -15.82
N LEU A 639 -19.08 -35.58 -15.18
CA LEU A 639 -18.22 -35.64 -13.99
C LEU A 639 -18.78 -34.70 -12.91
N PRO A 640 -18.53 -34.99 -11.62
CA PRO A 640 -19.03 -34.18 -10.49
C PRO A 640 -18.23 -32.87 -10.30
N VAL A 641 -17.87 -32.20 -11.40
CA VAL A 641 -17.12 -30.93 -11.38
C VAL A 641 -17.91 -29.86 -10.64
N GLY A 642 -17.25 -29.22 -9.67
CA GLY A 642 -17.83 -28.17 -8.84
C GLY A 642 -18.39 -28.67 -7.52
N GLU A 643 -18.63 -29.96 -7.35
CA GLU A 643 -19.07 -30.56 -6.08
C GLU A 643 -17.89 -30.71 -5.10
N ASN A 644 -18.15 -31.14 -3.85
CA ASN A 644 -17.13 -31.32 -2.82
C ASN A 644 -16.31 -30.06 -2.50
N LEU A 645 -16.90 -28.86 -2.67
CA LEU A 645 -16.26 -27.62 -2.23
C LEU A 645 -16.08 -27.68 -0.72
N GLN A 646 -14.83 -27.51 -0.28
CA GLN A 646 -14.46 -27.41 1.12
C GLN A 646 -13.72 -26.11 1.33
N ASP A 647 -13.95 -25.48 2.48
CA ASP A 647 -13.21 -24.31 2.90
C ASP A 647 -13.11 -24.33 4.43
N HIS A 648 -12.06 -23.73 4.96
CA HIS A 648 -11.97 -23.45 6.38
C HIS A 648 -12.86 -22.26 6.68
N LEU A 649 -14.03 -22.52 7.25
CA LEU A 649 -14.83 -21.47 7.87
C LEU A 649 -14.18 -21.04 9.18
N PHE A 650 -14.46 -19.81 9.59
CA PHE A 650 -14.11 -19.35 10.93
C PHE A 650 -15.23 -18.58 11.60
N VAL A 651 -15.21 -18.61 12.94
CA VAL A 651 -16.06 -17.79 13.80
C VAL A 651 -15.18 -16.91 14.71
N PRO A 652 -15.28 -15.58 14.62
CA PRO A 652 -14.51 -14.69 15.47
C PRO A 652 -15.07 -14.65 16.89
N VAL A 653 -14.20 -14.61 17.90
CA VAL A 653 -14.52 -14.36 19.32
C VAL A 653 -13.72 -13.14 19.76
N LEU A 654 -14.40 -12.13 20.30
CA LEU A 654 -13.79 -10.83 20.57
C LEU A 654 -13.52 -10.67 22.06
N PHE A 655 -12.32 -10.20 22.38
CA PHE A 655 -11.94 -9.82 23.73
C PHE A 655 -11.50 -8.36 23.76
N LYS A 656 -12.00 -7.60 24.73
CA LYS A 656 -11.54 -6.24 25.02
C LYS A 656 -10.41 -6.27 26.04
N MET A 657 -9.39 -5.45 25.84
CA MET A 657 -8.24 -5.30 26.71
C MET A 657 -8.16 -3.84 27.20
N HIS A 658 -8.85 -3.52 28.31
CA HIS A 658 -9.01 -2.12 28.76
C HIS A 658 -7.70 -1.49 29.24
N LYS A 659 -6.83 -2.29 29.87
CA LYS A 659 -5.52 -1.86 30.37
C LYS A 659 -4.39 -2.36 29.48
N SER A 660 -4.56 -2.20 28.17
CA SER A 660 -3.52 -2.53 27.21
C SER A 660 -2.27 -1.66 27.39
N THR A 661 -1.10 -2.25 27.14
CA THR A 661 0.17 -1.54 27.07
C THR A 661 0.43 -0.91 25.70
N ALA A 662 -0.47 -1.08 24.72
CA ALA A 662 -0.35 -0.43 23.42
C ALA A 662 -0.52 1.08 23.54
N ALA A 663 0.21 1.85 22.73
CA ALA A 663 0.09 3.30 22.72
C ALA A 663 -1.24 3.73 22.06
N ASN A 664 -1.85 4.81 22.55
CA ASN A 664 -3.03 5.42 21.89
C ASN A 664 -2.73 5.71 20.41
N TYR A 665 -3.58 5.18 19.53
CA TYR A 665 -3.33 5.21 18.09
C TYR A 665 -3.63 6.60 17.50
N ASN A 666 -2.60 7.28 16.99
CA ASN A 666 -2.77 8.49 16.19
C ASN A 666 -2.54 8.14 14.72
N ILE A 667 -3.63 8.06 13.95
CA ILE A 667 -3.63 7.54 12.58
C ILE A 667 -2.58 8.23 11.69
N GLN A 668 -2.51 9.56 11.70
CA GLN A 668 -1.59 10.28 10.81
C GLN A 668 -0.12 10.12 11.24
N GLN A 669 0.16 10.22 12.54
CA GLN A 669 1.53 10.08 13.05
C GLN A 669 2.05 8.65 12.85
N GLU A 670 1.25 7.65 13.21
CA GLU A 670 1.67 6.26 13.14
C GLU A 670 1.78 5.78 11.69
N LEU A 671 0.88 6.21 10.79
CA LEU A 671 1.02 5.89 9.36
C LEU A 671 2.31 6.46 8.78
N ALA A 672 2.63 7.74 9.04
CA ALA A 672 3.86 8.37 8.55
C ALA A 672 5.12 7.71 9.14
N LYS A 673 5.12 7.43 10.45
CA LYS A 673 6.22 6.77 11.15
C LYS A 673 6.45 5.34 10.65
N ASN A 674 5.39 4.55 10.53
CA ASN A 674 5.47 3.14 10.09
C ASN A 674 5.90 3.06 8.62
N LEU A 675 5.41 3.95 7.76
CA LEU A 675 5.85 4.05 6.37
C LEU A 675 7.33 4.43 6.27
N PHE A 676 7.78 5.43 7.03
CA PHE A 676 9.17 5.85 7.02
C PHE A 676 10.10 4.74 7.54
N GLN A 677 9.73 4.07 8.65
CA GLN A 677 10.47 2.94 9.19
C GLN A 677 10.57 1.80 8.17
N TYR A 678 9.47 1.47 7.49
CA TYR A 678 9.44 0.44 6.47
C TYR A 678 10.31 0.78 5.27
N ILE A 679 10.25 2.00 4.76
CA ILE A 679 11.07 2.44 3.61
C ILE A 679 12.56 2.33 3.93
N ILE A 680 12.99 2.74 5.13
CA ILE A 680 14.41 2.78 5.51
C ILE A 680 14.95 1.39 5.85
N SER A 681 14.18 0.61 6.61
CA SER A 681 14.70 -0.59 7.28
C SER A 681 13.97 -1.88 6.92
N ARG A 682 12.87 -1.79 6.16
CA ARG A 682 11.95 -2.92 5.88
C ARG A 682 11.53 -3.65 7.16
N SER A 683 11.32 -2.88 8.23
CA SER A 683 10.91 -3.35 9.55
C SER A 683 9.73 -2.52 10.08
N GLY A 684 9.21 -2.90 11.25
CA GLY A 684 8.06 -2.23 11.87
C GLY A 684 6.73 -2.78 11.37
N PRO A 685 5.59 -2.23 11.83
CA PRO A 685 4.25 -2.80 11.60
C PRO A 685 3.95 -3.14 10.14
N MET A 686 4.40 -2.27 9.23
CA MET A 686 4.25 -2.41 7.77
C MET A 686 4.95 -3.65 7.17
N ALA A 687 5.96 -4.19 7.85
CA ALA A 687 6.66 -5.40 7.42
C ALA A 687 5.95 -6.70 7.83
N GLY A 688 4.86 -6.62 8.60
CA GLY A 688 3.91 -7.71 8.84
C GLY A 688 2.59 -7.45 8.12
N HIS A 689 1.71 -8.44 8.04
CA HIS A 689 0.40 -8.26 7.39
C HIS A 689 -0.66 -7.60 8.27
N GLY A 690 -0.31 -7.21 9.49
CA GLY A 690 -1.23 -6.54 10.43
C GLY A 690 -2.36 -7.42 10.96
N VAL A 691 -2.34 -8.72 10.64
CA VAL A 691 -3.44 -9.64 10.97
C VAL A 691 -3.07 -10.64 12.06
N THR A 692 -1.96 -11.36 11.97
CA THR A 692 -1.59 -12.31 13.03
C THR A 692 -0.10 -12.65 13.01
N SER A 693 0.51 -12.79 14.19
CA SER A 693 1.87 -13.32 14.36
C SER A 693 1.90 -14.52 15.30
N VAL A 694 0.75 -14.86 15.87
CA VAL A 694 0.53 -15.95 16.81
C VAL A 694 -0.54 -16.85 16.23
N ILE A 695 -0.32 -18.15 16.29
CA ILE A 695 -1.20 -19.17 15.74
C ILE A 695 -1.33 -20.29 16.76
N GLY A 696 -2.48 -20.95 16.80
CA GLY A 696 -2.73 -22.06 17.70
C GLY A 696 -3.35 -23.25 16.98
N PHE A 697 -2.91 -24.45 17.32
CA PHE A 697 -3.55 -25.69 16.88
C PHE A 697 -3.89 -26.51 18.12
N ILE A 698 -5.15 -26.91 18.29
CA ILE A 698 -5.60 -27.60 19.50
C ILE A 698 -6.42 -28.83 19.18
N ASN A 699 -6.56 -29.70 20.19
CA ASN A 699 -7.51 -30.79 20.17
C ASN A 699 -8.68 -30.48 21.09
N THR A 700 -9.91 -30.57 20.59
CA THR A 700 -11.11 -30.40 21.39
C THR A 700 -11.84 -31.71 21.72
N LEU A 701 -11.59 -32.76 20.95
CA LEU A 701 -12.20 -34.09 21.14
C LEU A 701 -11.32 -35.04 21.95
N ASP A 702 -10.04 -35.15 21.58
CA ASP A 702 -9.08 -36.04 22.21
C ASP A 702 -7.77 -35.29 22.44
N ALA A 703 -7.50 -34.93 23.70
CA ALA A 703 -6.29 -34.21 24.08
C ALA A 703 -5.00 -34.99 23.77
N SER A 704 -5.07 -36.32 23.64
CA SER A 704 -3.91 -37.17 23.33
C SER A 704 -3.59 -37.28 21.83
N SER A 705 -4.51 -36.83 20.97
CA SER A 705 -4.30 -36.83 19.52
C SER A 705 -3.09 -35.99 19.13
N PRO A 706 -2.22 -36.44 18.22
CA PRO A 706 -1.17 -35.58 17.67
C PRO A 706 -1.70 -34.60 16.62
N PHE A 707 -2.97 -34.70 16.24
CA PHE A 707 -3.59 -33.96 15.13
C PHE A 707 -4.75 -33.10 15.61
N ALA A 708 -4.58 -31.78 15.46
CA ALA A 708 -5.55 -30.76 15.83
C ALA A 708 -6.85 -30.84 15.01
N ASP A 709 -7.95 -30.41 15.61
CA ASP A 709 -9.26 -30.24 14.97
C ASP A 709 -9.70 -28.76 14.88
N ILE A 710 -9.07 -27.87 15.67
CA ILE A 710 -9.28 -26.42 15.63
C ILE A 710 -7.95 -25.68 15.46
N GLU A 711 -7.97 -24.66 14.60
CA GLU A 711 -6.89 -23.68 14.43
C GLU A 711 -7.35 -22.31 14.97
N TYR A 712 -6.42 -21.51 15.49
CA TYR A 712 -6.65 -20.13 15.89
C TYR A 712 -5.72 -19.17 15.15
N HIS A 713 -6.33 -18.08 14.64
CA HIS A 713 -5.62 -16.86 14.30
C HIS A 713 -6.05 -15.72 15.24
N PHE A 714 -5.17 -14.77 15.50
CA PHE A 714 -5.45 -13.66 16.42
C PHE A 714 -5.26 -12.33 15.73
N PHE A 715 -6.36 -11.59 15.55
CA PHE A 715 -6.34 -10.24 14.99
C PHE A 715 -6.33 -9.23 16.12
N GLN A 716 -5.62 -8.13 15.90
CA GLN A 716 -5.36 -7.11 16.90
C GLN A 716 -5.83 -5.78 16.36
N PHE A 717 -6.78 -5.16 17.06
CA PHE A 717 -7.31 -3.84 16.73
C PHE A 717 -6.98 -2.89 17.88
N GLU A 718 -6.00 -2.02 17.66
CA GLU A 718 -5.66 -0.98 18.63
C GLU A 718 -6.81 0.04 18.69
N LYS A 719 -7.08 0.54 19.89
CA LYS A 719 -8.15 1.48 20.20
C LYS A 719 -8.05 2.72 19.30
N GLY A 720 -9.14 3.00 18.59
CA GLY A 720 -9.23 4.15 17.68
C GLY A 720 -8.38 4.06 16.40
N SER A 721 -7.81 2.90 16.08
CA SER A 721 -7.00 2.72 14.86
C SER A 721 -7.79 2.74 13.55
N GLY A 722 -9.11 2.49 13.63
CA GLY A 722 -9.97 2.29 12.45
C GLY A 722 -9.83 0.91 11.79
N LYS A 723 -8.96 0.02 12.30
CA LYS A 723 -8.76 -1.33 11.72
C LYS A 723 -10.01 -2.21 11.80
N SER A 724 -10.81 -2.10 12.86
CA SER A 724 -12.09 -2.82 12.98
C SER A 724 -13.08 -2.40 11.89
N VAL A 725 -13.15 -1.09 11.60
CA VAL A 725 -13.99 -0.55 10.52
C VAL A 725 -13.53 -1.07 9.16
N LEU A 726 -12.22 -1.02 8.89
CA LEU A 726 -11.64 -1.58 7.66
C LEU A 726 -11.94 -3.07 7.53
N PHE A 727 -11.80 -3.84 8.61
CA PHE A 727 -12.13 -5.27 8.62
C PHE A 727 -13.60 -5.51 8.25
N CYS A 728 -14.54 -4.87 8.95
CA CYS A 728 -15.98 -5.02 8.71
C CYS A 728 -16.38 -4.65 7.27
N ASP A 729 -15.82 -3.55 6.73
CA ASP A 729 -16.03 -3.13 5.35
C ASP A 729 -15.54 -4.17 4.34
N LYS A 730 -14.33 -4.72 4.57
CA LYS A 730 -13.72 -5.70 3.66
C LYS A 730 -14.44 -7.04 3.69
N VAL A 731 -14.79 -7.57 4.87
CA VAL A 731 -15.50 -8.86 4.98
C VAL A 731 -17.00 -8.75 4.67
N GLY A 732 -17.55 -7.54 4.61
CA GLY A 732 -18.94 -7.30 4.20
C GLY A 732 -19.98 -7.51 5.30
N PHE A 733 -19.62 -7.30 6.56
CA PHE A 733 -20.57 -7.38 7.67
C PHE A 733 -21.64 -6.29 7.59
N ASN A 734 -22.84 -6.62 8.07
CA ASN A 734 -23.97 -5.72 8.17
C ASN A 734 -23.73 -4.60 9.20
N GLN A 735 -24.65 -3.63 9.24
CA GLN A 735 -24.50 -2.44 10.09
C GLN A 735 -24.50 -2.77 11.59
N GLU A 736 -25.32 -3.73 12.01
CA GLU A 736 -25.44 -4.15 13.41
C GLU A 736 -24.11 -4.68 13.96
N ILE A 737 -23.50 -5.64 13.24
CA ILE A 737 -22.20 -6.20 13.60
C ILE A 737 -21.11 -5.13 13.53
N SER A 738 -21.10 -4.35 12.45
CA SER A 738 -20.09 -3.30 12.24
C SER A 738 -20.11 -2.27 13.37
N GLN A 739 -21.30 -1.88 13.83
CA GLN A 739 -21.47 -0.93 14.93
C GLN A 739 -21.01 -1.53 16.26
N SER A 740 -21.34 -2.79 16.54
CA SER A 740 -20.89 -3.46 17.78
C SER A 740 -19.36 -3.63 17.82
N MET A 741 -18.72 -3.96 16.69
CA MET A 741 -17.26 -4.04 16.60
C MET A 741 -16.59 -2.66 16.74
N LEU A 742 -17.19 -1.62 16.16
CA LEU A 742 -16.71 -0.24 16.30
C LEU A 742 -16.77 0.21 17.75
N GLU A 743 -17.89 -0.01 18.43
CA GLU A 743 -18.06 0.33 19.85
C GLU A 743 -16.97 -0.33 20.72
N ALA A 744 -16.76 -1.64 20.56
CA ALA A 744 -15.71 -2.34 21.28
C ALA A 744 -14.32 -1.74 21.05
N ALA A 745 -13.98 -1.43 19.79
CA ALA A 745 -12.69 -0.85 19.41
C ALA A 745 -12.55 0.66 19.75
N THR A 746 -13.63 1.32 20.16
CA THR A 746 -13.58 2.68 20.73
C THR A 746 -13.42 2.67 22.24
N GLU A 747 -13.83 1.60 22.92
CA GLU A 747 -13.70 1.45 24.37
C GLU A 747 -12.30 0.95 24.76
N ALA A 748 -11.79 -0.07 24.07
CA ALA A 748 -10.56 -0.77 24.41
C ALA A 748 -9.78 -1.20 23.16
N ASP A 749 -8.56 -1.70 23.35
CA ASP A 749 -7.94 -2.56 22.35
C ASP A 749 -8.76 -3.85 22.24
N VAL A 750 -8.89 -4.39 21.04
CA VAL A 750 -9.63 -5.62 20.79
C VAL A 750 -8.69 -6.69 20.24
N VAL A 751 -8.70 -7.86 20.88
CA VAL A 751 -8.14 -9.09 20.32
C VAL A 751 -9.29 -9.94 19.82
N MET A 752 -9.29 -10.22 18.52
CA MET A 752 -10.26 -11.13 17.91
C MET A 752 -9.58 -12.48 17.67
N ALA A 753 -9.96 -13.48 18.46
CA ALA A 753 -9.56 -14.86 18.28
C ALA A 753 -10.47 -15.51 17.24
N ILE A 754 -9.89 -16.00 16.16
CA ILE A 754 -10.61 -16.63 15.06
C ILE A 754 -10.61 -18.14 15.29
N VAL A 755 -11.77 -18.72 15.57
CA VAL A 755 -11.96 -20.16 15.72
C VAL A 755 -12.12 -20.75 14.33
N VAL A 756 -11.11 -21.49 13.84
CA VAL A 756 -11.09 -22.10 12.51
C VAL A 756 -11.39 -23.59 12.62
N LEU A 757 -12.35 -24.06 11.83
CA LEU A 757 -12.68 -25.48 11.72
C LEU A 757 -11.77 -26.16 10.68
N LEU A 758 -10.89 -27.07 11.11
CA LEU A 758 -9.89 -27.70 10.23
C LEU A 758 -10.42 -28.85 9.37
N ASN A 759 -11.44 -29.58 9.85
CA ASN A 759 -11.97 -30.75 9.16
C ASN A 759 -13.49 -30.68 8.99
N PRO A 760 -14.01 -29.73 8.19
CA PRO A 760 -15.44 -29.53 8.00
C PRO A 760 -16.11 -30.76 7.37
N LYS A 761 -17.28 -31.13 7.91
CA LYS A 761 -18.15 -32.18 7.39
C LYS A 761 -19.07 -31.66 6.30
N SER A 762 -19.52 -30.41 6.43
CA SER A 762 -20.35 -29.78 5.42
C SER A 762 -19.55 -29.55 4.12
N LYS A 763 -20.23 -29.69 2.97
CA LYS A 763 -19.64 -29.52 1.64
C LYS A 763 -20.50 -28.56 0.84
N GLY A 764 -19.85 -27.67 0.12
CA GLY A 764 -20.49 -26.75 -0.82
C GLY A 764 -20.41 -27.23 -2.26
N ARG A 765 -20.75 -26.33 -3.19
CA ARG A 765 -20.53 -26.51 -4.63
C ARG A 765 -20.25 -25.19 -5.36
N VAL A 766 -19.64 -25.28 -6.54
CA VAL A 766 -19.43 -24.18 -7.48
C VAL A 766 -20.09 -24.52 -8.81
N THR A 767 -21.00 -23.69 -9.30
CA THR A 767 -21.73 -23.91 -10.55
C THR A 767 -21.70 -22.68 -11.46
N LEU A 768 -22.10 -22.87 -12.71
CA LEU A 768 -22.41 -21.78 -13.62
C LEU A 768 -23.57 -20.92 -13.09
N ALA A 769 -23.47 -19.60 -13.25
CA ALA A 769 -24.51 -18.66 -12.84
C ALA A 769 -25.55 -18.41 -13.95
N THR A 770 -25.13 -18.35 -15.22
CA THR A 770 -25.98 -18.01 -16.37
C THR A 770 -25.54 -18.77 -17.63
N GLU A 771 -26.38 -18.71 -18.68
CA GLU A 771 -26.10 -19.24 -20.03
C GLU A 771 -25.30 -18.28 -20.92
N ASP A 772 -25.05 -17.03 -20.50
CA ASP A 772 -24.44 -16.02 -21.38
C ASP A 772 -22.92 -16.18 -21.44
N PHE A 773 -22.43 -16.62 -22.60
CA PHE A 773 -21.01 -16.81 -22.88
C PHE A 773 -20.29 -15.53 -23.31
N ASN A 774 -21.02 -14.44 -23.62
CA ASN A 774 -20.45 -13.23 -24.22
C ASN A 774 -19.71 -12.33 -23.22
N GLU A 775 -19.99 -12.49 -21.92
CA GLU A 775 -19.24 -11.86 -20.84
C GLU A 775 -18.77 -12.96 -19.87
N PHE A 776 -17.58 -12.83 -19.28
CA PHE A 776 -17.12 -13.77 -18.25
C PHE A 776 -17.94 -13.55 -16.98
N ASN A 777 -19.10 -14.20 -16.90
CA ASN A 777 -19.96 -14.15 -15.73
C ASN A 777 -19.28 -14.80 -14.51
N PRO A 778 -19.46 -14.26 -13.30
CA PRO A 778 -18.90 -14.85 -12.10
C PRO A 778 -19.54 -16.22 -11.80
N PRO A 779 -18.78 -17.18 -11.24
CA PRO A 779 -19.34 -18.46 -10.83
C PRO A 779 -20.26 -18.30 -9.62
N ARG A 780 -21.27 -19.16 -9.53
CA ARG A 780 -22.17 -19.26 -8.37
C ARG A 780 -21.53 -20.16 -7.31
N ILE A 781 -21.41 -19.67 -6.08
CA ILE A 781 -20.70 -20.36 -4.98
C ILE A 781 -21.69 -20.63 -3.85
N GLU A 782 -21.94 -21.90 -3.57
CA GLU A 782 -22.72 -22.34 -2.41
C GLU A 782 -21.75 -22.91 -1.38
N SER A 783 -21.58 -22.24 -0.23
CA SER A 783 -20.51 -22.57 0.73
C SER A 783 -20.76 -23.87 1.52
N GLY A 784 -22.03 -24.20 1.79
CA GLY A 784 -22.40 -25.32 2.67
C GLY A 784 -22.08 -25.09 4.15
N TYR A 785 -21.71 -23.88 4.59
CA TYR A 785 -21.24 -23.68 5.96
C TYR A 785 -22.28 -24.02 7.05
N LEU A 786 -21.83 -24.78 8.07
CA LEU A 786 -22.59 -25.13 9.27
C LEU A 786 -23.94 -25.84 8.99
N GLU A 787 -24.03 -26.58 7.88
CA GLU A 787 -25.16 -27.47 7.59
C GLU A 787 -25.11 -28.72 8.47
N ALA A 788 -23.92 -29.31 8.65
CA ALA A 788 -23.69 -30.43 9.56
C ALA A 788 -23.66 -29.97 11.02
N LYS A 789 -24.34 -30.71 11.89
CA LYS A 789 -24.35 -30.42 13.34
C LYS A 789 -22.95 -30.58 13.95
N GLU A 790 -22.17 -31.53 13.45
CA GLU A 790 -20.81 -31.82 13.89
C GLU A 790 -19.87 -30.62 13.74
N ASP A 791 -20.07 -29.82 12.70
CA ASP A 791 -19.30 -28.60 12.46
C ASP A 791 -19.65 -27.52 13.49
N VAL A 792 -20.94 -27.36 13.80
CA VAL A 792 -21.41 -26.44 14.86
C VAL A 792 -20.85 -26.87 16.21
N ASP A 793 -20.93 -28.16 16.55
CA ASP A 793 -20.44 -28.68 17.82
C ASP A 793 -18.91 -28.49 17.95
N ALA A 794 -18.15 -28.63 16.86
CA ALA A 794 -16.71 -28.39 16.85
C ALA A 794 -16.36 -26.91 17.09
N VAL A 795 -17.06 -25.99 16.42
CA VAL A 795 -16.89 -24.55 16.64
C VAL A 795 -17.19 -24.18 18.10
N LEU A 796 -18.29 -24.69 18.67
CA LEU A 796 -18.65 -24.44 20.07
C LEU A 796 -17.55 -24.92 21.03
N ARG A 797 -16.99 -26.12 20.81
CA ARG A 797 -15.86 -26.60 21.62
C ARG A 797 -14.63 -25.70 21.49
N GLY A 798 -14.34 -25.19 20.29
CA GLY A 798 -13.28 -24.21 20.05
C GLY A 798 -13.53 -22.89 20.81
N ILE A 799 -14.75 -22.38 20.81
CA ILE A 799 -15.12 -21.17 21.58
C ILE A 799 -14.91 -21.41 23.08
N ARG A 800 -15.40 -22.55 23.60
CA ARG A 800 -15.21 -22.92 25.02
C ARG A 800 -13.74 -23.05 25.40
N TYR A 801 -12.92 -23.60 24.50
CA TYR A 801 -11.50 -23.77 24.75
C TYR A 801 -10.82 -22.41 24.91
N ILE A 802 -11.01 -21.48 23.97
CA ILE A 802 -10.32 -20.18 24.02
C ILE A 802 -10.84 -19.28 25.15
N ASN A 803 -12.12 -19.38 25.52
CA ASN A 803 -12.69 -18.58 26.62
C ASN A 803 -12.03 -18.86 27.98
N LYS A 804 -11.33 -19.98 28.16
CA LYS A 804 -10.57 -20.28 29.39
C LYS A 804 -9.48 -19.24 29.70
N ILE A 805 -9.02 -18.47 28.69
CA ILE A 805 -8.02 -17.43 28.92
C ILE A 805 -8.56 -16.28 29.79
N VAL A 806 -9.88 -16.06 29.81
CA VAL A 806 -10.52 -14.95 30.53
C VAL A 806 -10.26 -15.03 32.03
N ASP A 807 -10.18 -16.25 32.59
CA ASP A 807 -9.97 -16.48 34.02
C ASP A 807 -8.49 -16.42 34.45
N THR A 808 -7.56 -16.27 33.50
CA THR A 808 -6.13 -16.27 33.79
C THR A 808 -5.66 -15.00 34.53
N PRO A 809 -4.57 -15.07 35.31
CA PRO A 809 -3.98 -13.89 35.93
C PRO A 809 -3.60 -12.82 34.89
N THR A 810 -2.97 -13.21 33.77
CA THR A 810 -2.56 -12.27 32.71
C THR A 810 -3.74 -11.50 32.12
N PHE A 811 -4.87 -12.16 31.84
CA PHE A 811 -6.05 -11.49 31.28
C PHE A 811 -6.67 -10.54 32.31
N ARG A 812 -6.79 -10.95 33.57
CA ARG A 812 -7.28 -10.09 34.67
C ARG A 812 -6.39 -8.89 34.92
N GLU A 813 -5.06 -9.04 34.85
CA GLU A 813 -4.10 -7.94 35.02
C GLU A 813 -4.29 -6.83 33.98
N HIS A 814 -4.66 -7.20 32.75
CA HIS A 814 -4.89 -6.29 31.64
C HIS A 814 -6.36 -5.87 31.49
N GLU A 815 -7.20 -6.18 32.50
CA GLU A 815 -8.64 -5.90 32.49
C GLU A 815 -9.31 -6.46 31.23
N GLY A 816 -8.91 -7.68 30.87
CA GLY A 816 -9.41 -8.39 29.71
C GLY A 816 -10.82 -8.93 29.96
N GLU A 817 -11.71 -8.73 28.99
CA GLU A 817 -13.09 -9.23 29.07
C GLU A 817 -13.55 -9.82 27.72
N LEU A 818 -14.43 -10.82 27.79
CA LEU A 818 -15.12 -11.34 26.63
C LEU A 818 -16.18 -10.33 26.17
N HIS A 819 -16.14 -9.91 24.92
CA HIS A 819 -17.09 -8.94 24.37
C HIS A 819 -18.37 -9.64 23.88
N GLN A 820 -19.51 -9.27 24.46
CA GLN A 820 -20.82 -9.65 23.94
C GLN A 820 -21.15 -8.81 22.71
N MET A 821 -21.14 -9.44 21.53
CA MET A 821 -21.63 -8.80 20.31
C MET A 821 -23.12 -8.51 20.43
N LYS A 822 -23.54 -7.32 19.99
CA LYS A 822 -24.94 -6.93 19.88
C LYS A 822 -25.51 -7.58 18.62
N LEU A 823 -26.33 -8.61 18.81
CA LEU A 823 -26.96 -9.39 17.76
C LEU A 823 -28.42 -9.61 18.15
N SER A 824 -29.33 -8.81 17.61
CA SER A 824 -30.74 -8.72 18.00
C SER A 824 -31.49 -10.06 18.04
N GLU A 825 -31.14 -11.00 17.17
CA GLU A 825 -31.68 -12.37 17.22
C GLU A 825 -31.12 -13.19 18.39
N CYS A 826 -29.81 -13.08 18.65
CA CYS A 826 -29.11 -13.87 19.66
C CYS A 826 -29.20 -13.27 21.06
N ASP A 827 -29.42 -11.95 21.19
CA ASP A 827 -29.55 -11.23 22.46
C ASP A 827 -30.79 -11.64 23.27
N LYS A 828 -31.71 -12.40 22.66
CA LYS A 828 -32.87 -13.02 23.32
C LYS A 828 -32.50 -14.29 24.10
N LEU A 829 -31.30 -14.83 23.85
CA LEU A 829 -30.78 -16.03 24.48
C LEU A 829 -29.88 -15.64 25.67
N THR A 830 -29.72 -16.56 26.62
CA THR A 830 -28.79 -16.34 27.73
C THR A 830 -27.37 -16.25 27.20
N PHE A 831 -26.69 -15.12 27.45
CA PHE A 831 -25.31 -14.92 27.04
C PHE A 831 -24.42 -16.06 27.56
N ASP A 832 -23.45 -16.45 26.75
CA ASP A 832 -22.53 -17.56 27.00
C ASP A 832 -23.17 -18.96 27.12
N SER A 833 -24.46 -19.13 26.79
CA SER A 833 -25.08 -20.45 26.61
C SER A 833 -24.74 -21.09 25.25
N ASP A 834 -24.86 -22.42 25.13
CA ASP A 834 -24.65 -23.10 23.84
C ASP A 834 -25.64 -22.63 22.77
N ALA A 835 -26.88 -22.31 23.17
CA ALA A 835 -27.88 -21.73 22.26
C ALA A 835 -27.43 -20.34 21.74
N TYR A 836 -26.86 -19.49 22.61
CA TYR A 836 -26.28 -18.21 22.20
C TYR A 836 -25.13 -18.42 21.21
N TRP A 837 -24.18 -19.31 21.51
CA TRP A 837 -23.02 -19.54 20.66
C TRP A 837 -23.36 -20.18 19.32
N GLU A 838 -24.38 -21.03 19.25
CA GLU A 838 -24.90 -21.53 17.97
C GLU A 838 -25.48 -20.37 17.16
N CYS A 839 -26.38 -19.56 17.74
CA CYS A 839 -26.95 -18.39 17.08
C CYS A 839 -25.85 -17.42 16.59
N TYR A 840 -24.89 -17.13 17.46
CA TYR A 840 -23.74 -16.27 17.18
C TYR A 840 -22.94 -16.81 15.99
N SER A 841 -22.60 -18.11 16.00
CA SER A 841 -21.81 -18.75 14.95
C SER A 841 -22.50 -18.63 13.59
N ARG A 842 -23.81 -18.85 13.52
CA ARG A 842 -24.57 -18.70 12.26
C ARG A 842 -24.57 -17.28 11.70
N HIS A 843 -24.42 -16.25 12.54
CA HIS A 843 -24.31 -14.86 12.08
C HIS A 843 -22.89 -14.47 11.72
N MET A 844 -21.92 -14.87 12.55
CA MET A 844 -20.55 -14.36 12.52
C MET A 844 -19.59 -15.21 11.66
N THR A 845 -20.03 -16.36 11.16
CA THR A 845 -19.21 -17.22 10.30
C THR A 845 -18.75 -16.48 9.04
N LEU A 846 -17.47 -16.62 8.73
CA LEU A 846 -16.83 -16.15 7.50
C LEU A 846 -15.93 -17.25 6.91
N THR A 847 -15.42 -17.02 5.71
CA THR A 847 -14.39 -17.84 5.06
C THR A 847 -12.99 -17.44 5.52
N LEU A 848 -12.09 -18.40 5.70
CA LEU A 848 -10.64 -18.17 5.85
C LEU A 848 -9.89 -18.14 4.51
N TYR A 849 -10.64 -18.14 3.40
CA TYR A 849 -10.18 -18.04 2.02
C TYR A 849 -9.38 -19.26 1.52
N HIS A 850 -9.75 -20.46 1.99
CA HIS A 850 -9.09 -21.73 1.68
C HIS A 850 -9.97 -22.71 0.85
N PRO A 851 -10.68 -22.29 -0.22
CA PRO A 851 -11.50 -23.21 -0.99
C PRO A 851 -10.66 -24.28 -1.72
N VAL A 852 -11.10 -25.53 -1.66
CA VAL A 852 -10.49 -26.72 -2.28
C VAL A 852 -11.56 -27.73 -2.72
N GLY A 853 -11.16 -28.79 -3.43
CA GLY A 853 -11.97 -30.01 -3.61
C GLY A 853 -12.96 -30.05 -4.79
N THR A 854 -13.14 -28.94 -5.51
CA THR A 854 -14.11 -28.81 -6.61
C THR A 854 -13.77 -29.58 -7.90
N ALA A 855 -12.58 -30.16 -7.98
CA ALA A 855 -12.15 -31.08 -9.03
C ALA A 855 -11.40 -32.26 -8.39
N LYS A 856 -12.00 -32.84 -7.34
CA LYS A 856 -11.46 -33.89 -6.46
C LYS A 856 -10.66 -34.96 -7.21
N MET A 857 -9.47 -35.27 -6.69
CA MET A 857 -8.63 -36.41 -7.04
C MET A 857 -9.18 -37.71 -6.44
N GLY A 858 -9.14 -38.81 -7.21
CA GLY A 858 -9.44 -40.14 -6.70
C GLY A 858 -9.28 -41.27 -7.73
N PRO A 859 -9.17 -42.53 -7.27
CA PRO A 859 -9.00 -43.69 -8.14
C PRO A 859 -10.23 -43.92 -9.04
N ASP A 860 -10.12 -44.73 -10.10
CA ASP A 860 -11.23 -45.02 -11.02
C ASP A 860 -12.48 -45.61 -10.34
N SER A 861 -12.33 -46.24 -9.18
CA SER A 861 -13.44 -46.72 -8.35
C SER A 861 -14.22 -45.61 -7.63
N ASP A 862 -13.60 -44.44 -7.42
CA ASP A 862 -14.25 -43.27 -6.83
C ASP A 862 -15.04 -42.50 -7.91
N LYS A 863 -16.36 -42.61 -7.84
CA LYS A 863 -17.29 -41.95 -8.77
C LYS A 863 -17.39 -40.44 -8.53
N ASP A 864 -16.95 -39.96 -7.37
CA ASP A 864 -16.96 -38.54 -7.03
C ASP A 864 -15.66 -37.84 -7.47
N ALA A 865 -14.72 -38.57 -8.08
CA ALA A 865 -13.45 -38.04 -8.54
C ALA A 865 -13.54 -37.45 -9.96
N VAL A 866 -12.95 -36.27 -10.15
CA VAL A 866 -12.83 -35.55 -11.41
C VAL A 866 -11.47 -35.78 -12.07
N VAL A 867 -10.42 -35.90 -11.26
CA VAL A 867 -9.07 -36.23 -11.75
C VAL A 867 -8.54 -37.51 -11.12
N ASP A 868 -7.62 -38.17 -11.81
CA ASP A 868 -6.88 -39.30 -11.24
C ASP A 868 -5.71 -38.85 -10.33
N ASP A 869 -4.99 -39.82 -9.76
CA ASP A 869 -3.84 -39.59 -8.88
C ASP A 869 -2.62 -38.95 -9.59
N ARG A 870 -2.63 -38.92 -10.93
CA ARG A 870 -1.69 -38.19 -11.79
C ARG A 870 -2.24 -36.86 -12.30
N LEU A 871 -3.36 -36.41 -11.72
CA LEU A 871 -4.01 -35.12 -11.96
C LEU A 871 -4.59 -34.95 -13.37
N ARG A 872 -4.82 -36.05 -14.09
CA ARG A 872 -5.46 -36.06 -15.42
C ARG A 872 -6.96 -36.06 -15.24
N VAL A 873 -7.67 -35.25 -16.03
CA VAL A 873 -9.14 -35.23 -16.00
C VAL A 873 -9.67 -36.55 -16.52
N LYS A 874 -10.54 -37.20 -15.75
CA LYS A 874 -11.04 -38.55 -16.06
C LYS A 874 -11.93 -38.53 -17.29
N GLY A 875 -11.89 -39.61 -18.08
CA GLY A 875 -12.72 -39.75 -19.29
C GLY A 875 -12.33 -38.85 -20.47
N VAL A 876 -11.28 -38.03 -20.37
CA VAL A 876 -10.78 -37.18 -21.45
C VAL A 876 -9.26 -37.25 -21.56
N ASP A 877 -8.70 -36.88 -22.72
CA ASP A 877 -7.25 -36.88 -22.95
C ASP A 877 -6.70 -35.47 -23.18
N GLY A 878 -5.45 -35.24 -22.76
CA GLY A 878 -4.72 -33.97 -22.96
C GLY A 878 -5.08 -32.84 -21.99
N LEU A 879 -5.79 -33.13 -20.90
CA LEU A 879 -6.20 -32.13 -19.91
C LEU A 879 -5.85 -32.57 -18.48
N ARG A 880 -5.25 -31.64 -17.72
CA ARG A 880 -4.92 -31.82 -16.29
C ARG A 880 -5.40 -30.65 -15.45
N VAL A 881 -5.56 -30.89 -14.15
CA VAL A 881 -5.84 -29.85 -13.16
C VAL A 881 -4.76 -29.86 -12.09
N VAL A 882 -4.10 -28.71 -11.86
CA VAL A 882 -2.99 -28.58 -10.91
C VAL A 882 -3.20 -27.32 -10.07
N ASP A 883 -4.13 -27.40 -9.13
CA ASP A 883 -4.39 -26.37 -8.12
C ASP A 883 -5.16 -26.97 -6.93
N GLY A 884 -5.63 -26.13 -5.99
CA GLY A 884 -6.34 -26.60 -4.79
C GLY A 884 -7.67 -27.32 -5.04
N SER A 885 -8.27 -27.21 -6.23
CA SER A 885 -9.50 -27.95 -6.57
C SER A 885 -9.34 -29.46 -6.50
N ILE A 886 -8.12 -29.99 -6.63
CA ILE A 886 -7.89 -31.44 -6.69
C ILE A 886 -7.86 -32.11 -5.31
N MET A 887 -7.74 -31.36 -4.21
CA MET A 887 -7.62 -31.97 -2.88
C MET A 887 -8.89 -32.76 -2.53
N PRO A 888 -8.83 -34.07 -2.25
CA PRO A 888 -10.03 -34.82 -1.91
C PRO A 888 -10.63 -34.38 -0.56
N ASN A 889 -9.76 -34.11 0.42
CA ASN A 889 -10.10 -33.48 1.69
C ASN A 889 -9.18 -32.28 1.92
N ILE A 890 -9.71 -31.21 2.50
CA ILE A 890 -8.91 -30.07 2.92
C ILE A 890 -7.88 -30.49 3.99
N VAL A 891 -6.69 -29.92 3.92
CA VAL A 891 -5.60 -30.14 4.88
C VAL A 891 -5.83 -29.36 6.16
N SER A 892 -5.26 -29.78 7.28
CA SER A 892 -5.42 -29.18 8.60
C SER A 892 -4.51 -27.95 8.79
N GLY A 893 -4.75 -26.89 8.01
CA GLY A 893 -4.05 -25.59 8.08
C GLY A 893 -4.20 -24.75 6.80
N ASN A 894 -3.49 -23.62 6.70
CA ASN A 894 -3.57 -22.76 5.51
C ASN A 894 -3.18 -23.49 4.21
N THR A 895 -3.93 -23.26 3.12
CA THR A 895 -3.78 -24.04 1.87
C THR A 895 -2.68 -23.57 0.92
N ASN A 896 -2.01 -22.45 1.21
CA ASN A 896 -1.02 -21.85 0.31
C ASN A 896 0.20 -22.76 0.07
N ALA A 897 0.82 -23.30 1.13
CA ALA A 897 1.97 -24.20 0.97
C ALA A 897 1.57 -25.56 0.35
N PRO A 898 0.46 -26.21 0.76
CA PRO A 898 -0.04 -27.43 0.11
C PRO A 898 -0.24 -27.28 -1.40
N ILE A 899 -0.77 -26.14 -1.86
CA ILE A 899 -0.96 -25.89 -3.31
C ILE A 899 0.38 -25.73 -4.04
N MET A 900 1.38 -25.10 -3.43
CA MET A 900 2.72 -25.02 -4.03
C MET A 900 3.39 -26.39 -4.10
N MET A 901 3.21 -27.23 -3.08
CA MET A 901 3.65 -28.63 -3.10
C MET A 901 2.99 -29.41 -4.24
N ILE A 902 1.67 -29.28 -4.43
CA ILE A 902 0.95 -29.89 -5.55
C ILE A 902 1.57 -29.47 -6.89
N GLY A 903 1.88 -28.17 -7.05
CA GLY A 903 2.54 -27.65 -8.26
C GLY A 903 3.93 -28.24 -8.51
N GLU A 904 4.76 -28.36 -7.48
CA GLU A 904 6.09 -28.97 -7.56
C GLU A 904 6.02 -30.46 -7.95
N LYS A 905 5.15 -31.22 -7.28
CA LYS A 905 4.96 -32.65 -7.55
C LYS A 905 4.41 -32.86 -8.97
N ALA A 906 3.42 -32.08 -9.36
CA ALA A 906 2.86 -32.12 -10.71
C ALA A 906 3.90 -31.81 -11.79
N SER A 907 4.82 -30.86 -11.53
CA SER A 907 5.91 -30.57 -12.47
C SER A 907 6.74 -31.80 -12.79
N ASP A 908 7.04 -32.64 -11.80
CA ASP A 908 7.84 -33.84 -11.99
C ASP A 908 7.04 -34.99 -12.60
N MET A 909 5.76 -35.18 -12.21
CA MET A 909 4.86 -36.15 -12.86
C MET A 909 4.66 -35.87 -14.36
N ILE A 910 4.50 -34.59 -14.73
CA ILE A 910 4.33 -34.18 -16.13
C ILE A 910 5.63 -34.40 -16.92
N LYS A 911 6.79 -34.12 -16.32
CA LYS A 911 8.09 -34.41 -16.95
C LYS A 911 8.29 -35.90 -17.18
N GLU A 912 7.92 -36.74 -16.21
CA GLU A 912 7.96 -38.19 -16.31
C GLU A 912 7.07 -38.70 -17.44
N ASP A 913 5.79 -38.30 -17.47
CA ASP A 913 4.82 -38.72 -18.49
C ASP A 913 5.26 -38.39 -19.92
N TRP A 914 6.05 -37.32 -20.07
CA TRP A 914 6.55 -36.86 -21.37
C TRP A 914 8.02 -37.22 -21.64
N GLY A 915 8.68 -37.98 -20.75
CA GLY A 915 10.07 -38.41 -20.90
C GLY A 915 11.11 -37.28 -20.88
N VAL A 916 10.83 -36.16 -20.20
CA VAL A 916 11.69 -34.96 -20.13
C VAL A 916 12.19 -34.74 -18.69
N GLY A 917 13.12 -35.55 -18.21
CA GLY A 917 13.73 -35.38 -16.88
C GLY A 917 14.69 -36.52 -16.51
N PRO A 918 15.55 -36.37 -15.50
CA PRO A 918 16.36 -37.49 -15.00
C PRO A 918 15.39 -38.59 -14.54
N LYS A 919 15.53 -39.80 -15.11
CA LYS A 919 14.82 -40.98 -14.60
C LYS A 919 15.16 -41.10 -13.12
N HIS A 920 14.15 -41.11 -12.25
CA HIS A 920 14.35 -41.39 -10.85
C HIS A 920 15.01 -42.77 -10.77
N THR A 921 16.29 -42.79 -10.43
CA THR A 921 16.98 -44.00 -10.02
C THR A 921 16.88 -43.97 -8.51
N GLU A 922 16.03 -44.83 -7.95
CA GLU A 922 16.06 -45.12 -6.53
C GLU A 922 17.50 -45.52 -6.16
N LEU A 923 18.02 -44.92 -5.09
CA LEU A 923 19.25 -45.39 -4.43
C LEU A 923 18.88 -46.39 -3.35
#